data_AF-A0A1X2CIC9-F1
#
_entry.id   AF-A0A1X2CIC9-F1
#
_cell.length_a   1.000
_cell.length_b   1.000
_cell.length_c   1.000
_cell.angle_alpha   90.00
_cell.angle_beta   90.00
_cell.angle_gamma   90.00
#
_symmetry.space_group_name_H-M   'P 1'
#
loop_
_entity.id
_entity.type
_entity.pdbx_description
1 polymer ?
#
loop_
_entity_poly.entity_id
_entity_poly.type
_entity_poly.pdbx_seq_one_letter_code
_entity_poly.pdbx_strand_id
1 'polypeptide(L)'
;MQDRIATTNPARLELRAAGRTWHATANRVWTIGRANEADIRLDNPRVSRNHAALEPTPDGWVLTNRSSNGMFVAGQRVERLTIRQPITVLLGSATSGEAVELHPAAPGGPKDVKPPEQQVETTVARPPTAVHPIDQLVVTIGRGTDNSVVLNDLLVSRRHARLRRSGNQWELVDNNSANGTYVNGHRINRALIGPNDIVGIGHQLLHLSGDRLVEYVDTGDISYEASSLRVVTNKGRVLLSDVSFALPQRSLLAVVGPSGAGKSTLLGALTGFRPAGSGTVRYDERDLYDNYAELRHRIGFVPQDDILHTPLTVRRALNYAARLRFPQDVSASERKQRIEEVLAELGLSTQADQRIDSLSGGQRKRTSVALELLTKPSLLFLDEPTSGLDPGYEKSVMQTLRSLADDGRSVVVVTHNIAHLNMCDRLLILAPGGRLAYFGPPQQALSYFNCTDFADLFTLLEHDKSTDWTARFNASPLRAALAPRPALRPPGSAPAPAAKPVAQQSPFAQFAILCRRYLAVIAADRQYSVFLLLLPLLLSLFAYAVPGEAGLSLAKAIEQKSTQPSQLLVLLIIGGGLMGCAASIREIVKEQAIYRREHGIGLSGGAYLASKLLVLGVLTTAQGLILGFLGAAFLPPPDQSVVLPWPRVEVAVAVVAVTVVSMMIGLLISAMIGNADRGMPLLVLVVFAELVLCGGMFGVQGRIPLEQLAWLSPSRWAFAMGASTVDLNDLRRTIPGGEQDPLWDYDVSSWLMAAGACVMQAIVLVMLIALRLKRLDPQRKPRR
;
A
#
# COMPACT_ATOMS: atom_id res chain seq x y z
N MET A 1 58.16 55.62 22.05
CA MET A 1 57.84 55.53 20.61
C MET A 1 58.18 54.10 20.20
N GLN A 2 57.20 53.19 20.25
CA GLN A 2 57.36 51.77 19.92
C GLN A 2 56.69 51.54 18.57
N ASP A 3 57.47 51.08 17.59
CA ASP A 3 57.01 50.74 16.24
C ASP A 3 56.00 49.59 16.31
N ARG A 4 54.76 49.89 15.86
CA ARG A 4 53.75 48.89 15.56
C ARG A 4 54.14 48.17 14.28
N ILE A 5 54.60 46.92 14.40
CA ILE A 5 54.65 45.98 13.28
C ILE A 5 53.21 45.76 12.81
N ALA A 6 52.89 46.24 11.61
CA ALA A 6 51.61 46.00 10.96
C ALA A 6 51.52 44.52 10.57
N THR A 7 50.76 43.73 11.33
CA THR A 7 50.35 42.39 10.91
C THR A 7 49.25 42.52 9.87
N THR A 8 49.60 42.37 8.59
CA THR A 8 48.65 42.20 7.50
C THR A 8 47.88 40.90 7.70
N ASN A 9 46.59 40.98 8.03
CA ASN A 9 45.71 39.80 8.01
C ASN A 9 45.71 39.19 6.60
N PRO A 10 45.91 37.87 6.44
CA PRO A 10 45.90 37.25 5.11
C PRO A 10 44.53 37.42 4.45
N ALA A 11 44.56 37.59 3.12
CA ALA A 11 43.35 37.80 2.32
C ALA A 11 42.35 36.64 2.47
N ARG A 12 41.05 36.92 2.27
CA ARG A 12 40.00 35.90 2.31
C ARG A 12 40.32 34.78 1.30
N LEU A 13 40.09 33.53 1.71
CA LEU A 13 40.24 32.38 0.82
C LEU A 13 38.84 31.86 0.47
N GLU A 14 38.53 31.78 -0.82
CA GLU A 14 37.34 31.11 -1.31
C GLU A 14 37.65 29.64 -1.60
N LEU A 15 36.75 28.76 -1.20
CA LEU A 15 36.94 27.31 -1.26
C LEU A 15 35.72 26.71 -1.95
N ARG A 16 35.90 25.93 -3.01
CA ARG A 16 34.81 25.32 -3.79
C ARG A 16 34.98 23.81 -3.87
N ALA A 17 33.96 23.05 -3.49
CA ALA A 17 33.96 21.59 -3.52
C ALA A 17 32.52 21.06 -3.44
N ALA A 18 32.25 19.88 -4.02
CA ALA A 18 30.92 19.24 -4.00
C ALA A 18 29.75 20.18 -4.40
N GLY A 19 29.97 21.10 -5.34
CA GLY A 19 28.97 22.09 -5.79
C GLY A 19 28.64 23.20 -4.78
N ARG A 20 29.41 23.32 -3.68
CA ARG A 20 29.24 24.32 -2.62
C ARG A 20 30.46 25.25 -2.57
N THR A 21 30.27 26.47 -2.04
CA THR A 21 31.33 27.49 -1.90
C THR A 21 31.39 27.97 -0.45
N TRP A 22 32.60 28.06 0.11
CA TRP A 22 32.88 28.57 1.44
C TRP A 22 33.87 29.74 1.35
N HIS A 23 33.78 30.68 2.29
CA HIS A 23 34.74 31.77 2.42
C HIS A 23 35.43 31.68 3.78
N ALA A 24 36.71 31.27 3.77
CA ALA A 24 37.50 31.16 4.98
C ALA A 24 38.04 32.53 5.40
N THR A 25 37.86 32.85 6.69
CA THR A 25 38.33 34.07 7.34
C THR A 25 39.58 33.78 8.16
N ALA A 26 40.55 34.68 8.10
CA ALA A 26 41.89 34.54 8.70
C ALA A 26 41.95 34.56 10.24
N ASN A 27 40.80 34.59 10.93
CA ASN A 27 40.70 34.70 12.38
C ASN A 27 40.69 33.34 13.11
N ARG A 28 40.66 32.22 12.38
CA ARG A 28 40.61 30.86 12.96
C ARG A 28 41.16 29.82 12.00
N VAL A 29 41.45 28.63 12.52
CA VAL A 29 41.71 27.42 11.74
C VAL A 29 40.38 26.81 11.27
N TRP A 30 40.32 26.38 10.01
CA TRP A 30 39.15 25.74 9.42
C TRP A 30 39.43 24.25 9.22
N THR A 31 38.50 23.40 9.62
CA THR A 31 38.60 21.94 9.48
C THR A 31 37.86 21.43 8.24
N ILE A 32 38.47 20.51 7.48
CA ILE A 32 37.90 19.91 6.28
C ILE A 32 37.76 18.40 6.49
N GLY A 33 36.57 17.84 6.28
CA GLY A 33 36.36 16.40 6.43
C GLY A 33 34.92 15.94 6.27
N ARG A 34 34.67 14.65 6.52
CA ARG A 34 33.33 14.03 6.44
C ARG A 34 32.56 14.11 7.78
N ALA A 35 33.21 14.53 8.87
CA ALA A 35 32.57 14.68 10.17
C ALA A 35 31.51 15.79 10.17
N ASN A 36 30.48 15.65 11.00
CA ASN A 36 29.46 16.67 11.17
C ASN A 36 30.03 17.95 11.81
N GLU A 37 31.11 17.82 12.58
CA GLU A 37 31.78 18.91 13.27
C GLU A 37 32.83 19.64 12.42
N ALA A 38 33.06 19.19 11.17
CA ALA A 38 34.01 19.85 10.27
C ALA A 38 33.42 21.15 9.72
N ASP A 39 34.21 22.23 9.72
CA ASP A 39 33.77 23.54 9.19
C ASP A 39 33.44 23.47 7.69
N ILE A 40 34.22 22.67 6.93
CA ILE A 40 34.00 22.38 5.51
C ILE A 40 33.73 20.88 5.40
N ARG A 41 32.44 20.57 5.27
CA ARG A 41 31.97 19.20 5.20
C ARG A 41 31.90 18.69 3.77
N LEU A 42 32.58 17.58 3.52
CA LEU A 42 32.61 16.89 2.22
C LEU A 42 32.06 15.47 2.36
N ASP A 43 30.91 15.21 1.75
CA ASP A 43 30.19 13.93 1.83
C ASP A 43 30.72 12.91 0.81
N ASN A 44 32.02 12.64 0.85
CA ASN A 44 32.69 11.63 0.02
C ASN A 44 33.29 10.53 0.91
N PRO A 45 33.00 9.24 0.69
CA PRO A 45 33.46 8.15 1.56
C PRO A 45 34.99 8.00 1.62
N ARG A 46 35.72 8.52 0.63
CA ARG A 46 37.19 8.54 0.61
C ARG A 46 37.77 9.67 1.47
N VAL A 47 36.96 10.67 1.81
CA VAL A 47 37.33 11.75 2.72
C VAL A 47 37.11 11.29 4.17
N SER A 48 38.20 11.21 4.93
CA SER A 48 38.18 10.93 6.37
C SER A 48 37.34 11.93 7.16
N ARG A 49 36.92 11.52 8.37
CA ARG A 49 36.14 12.37 9.28
C ARG A 49 36.81 13.72 9.57
N ASN A 50 38.11 13.71 9.87
CA ASN A 50 38.96 14.91 9.93
C ASN A 50 40.07 14.75 8.90
N HIS A 51 39.93 15.37 7.73
CA HIS A 51 40.77 15.08 6.59
C HIS A 51 41.93 16.05 6.44
N ALA A 52 41.67 17.35 6.54
CA ALA A 52 42.69 18.38 6.46
C ALA A 52 42.33 19.58 7.35
N ALA A 53 43.32 20.39 7.69
CA ALA A 53 43.14 21.65 8.40
C ALA A 53 43.73 22.80 7.58
N LEU A 54 42.96 23.87 7.45
CA LEU A 54 43.32 25.08 6.73
C LEU A 54 43.63 26.18 7.75
N GLU A 55 44.90 26.59 7.78
CA GLU A 55 45.46 27.49 8.78
C GLU A 55 45.93 28.81 8.12
N PRO A 56 45.54 29.97 8.66
CA PRO A 56 46.04 31.26 8.17
C PRO A 56 47.49 31.48 8.64
N THR A 57 48.36 32.00 7.77
CA THR A 57 49.75 32.38 8.07
C THR A 57 50.03 33.82 7.64
N PRO A 58 51.11 34.46 8.13
CA PRO A 58 51.47 35.83 7.70
C PRO A 58 51.66 35.97 6.18
N ASP A 59 52.04 34.88 5.50
CA ASP A 59 52.30 34.82 4.07
C ASP A 59 51.12 34.25 3.23
N GLY A 60 49.96 33.98 3.83
CA GLY A 60 48.77 33.46 3.13
C GLY A 60 48.01 32.36 3.89
N TRP A 61 47.70 31.26 3.21
CA TRP A 61 46.98 30.12 3.79
C TRP A 61 47.77 28.84 3.60
N VAL A 62 47.71 27.95 4.60
CA VAL A 62 48.37 26.65 4.56
C VAL A 62 47.35 25.56 4.81
N LEU A 63 47.26 24.59 3.90
CA LEU A 63 46.45 23.39 4.05
C LEU A 63 47.33 22.23 4.48
N THR A 64 47.00 21.61 5.61
CA THR A 64 47.75 20.50 6.22
C THR A 64 46.89 19.25 6.25
N ASN A 65 47.40 18.14 5.71
CA ASN A 65 46.73 16.85 5.75
C ASN A 65 46.69 16.30 7.20
N ARG A 66 45.55 15.76 7.60
CA ARG A 66 45.33 15.07 8.89
C ARG A 66 44.80 13.64 8.70
N SER A 67 44.80 13.14 7.46
CA SER A 67 44.25 11.84 7.07
C SER A 67 45.31 10.87 6.56
N SER A 68 45.13 9.59 6.89
CA SER A 68 45.88 8.48 6.28
C SER A 68 45.56 8.28 4.78
N ASN A 69 44.37 8.69 4.33
CA ASN A 69 43.92 8.57 2.94
C ASN A 69 44.61 9.59 2.00
N GLY A 70 45.26 10.61 2.56
CA GLY A 70 46.16 11.51 1.85
C GLY A 70 45.47 12.65 1.09
N MET A 71 46.26 13.70 0.86
CA MET A 71 45.93 14.88 0.06
C MET A 71 46.84 14.90 -1.18
N PHE A 72 46.29 15.19 -2.36
CA PHE A 72 47.01 15.07 -3.63
C PHE A 72 46.89 16.32 -4.49
N VAL A 73 48.00 16.73 -5.11
CA VAL A 73 48.06 17.80 -6.11
C VAL A 73 48.81 17.26 -7.32
N ALA A 74 48.22 17.39 -8.52
CA ALA A 74 48.80 16.86 -9.77
C ALA A 74 49.24 15.38 -9.67
N GLY A 75 48.48 14.56 -8.93
CA GLY A 75 48.76 13.13 -8.73
C GLY A 75 49.81 12.79 -7.67
N GLN A 76 50.53 13.76 -7.11
CA GLN A 76 51.50 13.54 -6.03
C GLN A 76 50.89 13.79 -4.65
N ARG A 77 51.23 12.93 -3.68
CA ARG A 77 50.79 13.07 -2.29
C ARG A 77 51.54 14.23 -1.63
N VAL A 78 50.80 15.11 -0.99
CA VAL A 78 51.31 16.27 -0.27
C VAL A 78 50.78 16.25 1.16
N GLU A 79 51.64 16.48 2.15
CA GLU A 79 51.22 16.53 3.56
C GLU A 79 50.93 17.96 4.02
N ARG A 80 51.54 18.96 3.37
CA ARG A 80 51.36 20.37 3.67
C ARG A 80 51.50 21.19 2.39
N LEU A 81 50.57 22.11 2.14
CA LEU A 81 50.50 22.92 0.93
C LEU A 81 50.28 24.39 1.28
N THR A 82 51.13 25.28 0.77
CA THR A 82 50.94 26.73 0.91
C THR A 82 50.17 27.25 -0.30
N ILE A 83 49.06 27.95 -0.06
CA ILE A 83 48.14 28.44 -1.07
C ILE A 83 48.48 29.90 -1.36
N ARG A 84 49.15 30.15 -2.50
CA ARG A 84 49.49 31.50 -2.97
C ARG A 84 48.76 31.90 -4.26
N GLN A 85 48.19 30.92 -4.96
CA GLN A 85 47.45 31.07 -6.21
C GLN A 85 46.31 30.04 -6.25
N PRO A 86 45.30 30.21 -7.13
CA PRO A 86 44.25 29.22 -7.33
C PRO A 86 44.82 27.82 -7.55
N ILE A 87 44.37 26.84 -6.76
CA ILE A 87 44.86 25.47 -6.81
C ILE A 87 43.76 24.46 -6.50
N THR A 88 43.73 23.35 -7.22
CA THR A 88 42.83 22.21 -6.97
C THR A 88 43.57 21.10 -6.24
N VAL A 89 42.97 20.62 -5.16
CA VAL A 89 43.50 19.57 -4.30
C VAL A 89 42.52 18.42 -4.27
N LEU A 90 42.98 17.19 -4.50
CA LEU A 90 42.17 15.98 -4.39
C LEU A 90 42.34 15.35 -3.01
N LEU A 91 41.23 15.10 -2.32
CA LEU A 91 41.21 14.51 -0.98
C LEU A 91 40.84 13.02 -1.03
N GLY A 92 41.65 12.18 -0.38
CA GLY A 92 41.42 10.76 -0.18
C GLY A 92 41.82 9.82 -1.33
N SER A 93 42.09 10.34 -2.53
CA SER A 93 42.64 9.56 -3.65
C SER A 93 43.15 10.48 -4.77
N ALA A 94 44.27 10.11 -5.40
CA ALA A 94 44.86 10.86 -6.53
C ALA A 94 44.02 10.83 -7.82
N THR A 95 43.13 9.86 -7.99
CA THR A 95 42.37 9.65 -9.26
C THR A 95 40.86 9.75 -9.09
N SER A 96 40.33 9.49 -7.91
CA SER A 96 38.89 9.52 -7.61
C SER A 96 38.57 10.17 -6.26
N GLY A 97 39.47 11.03 -5.78
CA GLY A 97 39.26 11.83 -4.57
C GLY A 97 38.28 12.97 -4.79
N GLU A 98 37.83 13.58 -3.69
CA GLU A 98 36.99 14.79 -3.75
C GLU A 98 37.85 15.98 -4.17
N ALA A 99 37.43 16.72 -5.20
CA ALA A 99 38.14 17.90 -5.68
C ALA A 99 37.77 19.14 -4.85
N VAL A 100 38.79 19.80 -4.30
CA VAL A 100 38.68 21.02 -3.52
C VAL A 100 39.49 22.12 -4.21
N GLU A 101 38.81 23.12 -4.75
CA GLU A 101 39.44 24.29 -5.35
C GLU A 101 39.63 25.40 -4.32
N LEU A 102 40.83 25.96 -4.24
CA LEU A 102 41.25 26.97 -3.27
C LEU A 102 41.65 28.23 -4.02
N HIS A 103 40.89 29.30 -3.85
CA HIS A 103 41.04 30.57 -4.58
C HIS A 103 41.38 31.70 -3.59
N PRO A 104 42.67 32.11 -3.47
CA PRO A 104 43.04 33.26 -2.63
C PRO A 104 42.57 34.57 -3.28
N ALA A 105 41.82 35.39 -2.53
CA ALA A 105 41.38 36.69 -3.02
C ALA A 105 42.56 37.68 -3.08
N ALA A 106 42.65 38.48 -4.14
CA ALA A 106 43.62 39.57 -4.20
C ALA A 106 43.25 40.70 -3.21
N PRO A 107 44.21 41.36 -2.55
CA PRO A 107 43.92 42.49 -1.68
C PRO A 107 43.55 43.71 -2.53
N GLY A 108 42.25 44.01 -2.67
CA GLY A 108 41.81 45.20 -3.42
C GLY A 108 40.33 45.55 -3.27
N GLY A 109 40.08 46.66 -2.56
CA GLY A 109 38.97 47.60 -2.79
C GLY A 109 37.62 47.29 -2.12
N PRO A 110 37.01 48.25 -1.38
CA PRO A 110 35.66 48.10 -0.86
C PRO A 110 34.68 48.09 -2.03
N LYS A 111 34.09 46.93 -2.33
CA LYS A 111 32.94 46.87 -3.23
C LYS A 111 31.67 47.10 -2.43
N ASP A 112 30.90 48.06 -2.92
CA ASP A 112 29.63 48.55 -2.39
C ASP A 112 28.77 47.43 -1.81
N VAL A 113 28.49 47.57 -0.52
CA VAL A 113 27.42 46.85 0.17
C VAL A 113 26.10 47.37 -0.40
N LYS A 114 25.55 46.65 -1.38
CA LYS A 114 24.10 46.69 -1.57
C LYS A 114 23.44 46.10 -0.30
N PRO A 115 22.29 46.64 0.14
CA PRO A 115 21.64 46.19 1.36
C PRO A 115 21.36 44.68 1.28
N PRO A 116 21.30 43.98 2.42
CA PRO A 116 21.03 42.54 2.40
C PRO A 116 19.70 42.32 1.68
N GLU A 117 19.74 41.62 0.55
CA GLU A 117 18.56 40.96 0.04
C GLU A 117 18.03 40.12 1.19
N GLN A 118 16.81 40.44 1.59
CA GLN A 118 16.09 39.79 2.67
C GLN A 118 16.33 38.29 2.56
N GLN A 119 16.92 37.69 3.60
CA GLN A 119 16.78 36.27 3.83
C GLN A 119 15.28 36.02 3.93
N VAL A 120 14.69 35.58 2.82
CA VAL A 120 13.28 35.20 2.74
C VAL A 120 13.15 34.03 3.71
N GLU A 121 12.39 34.25 4.79
CA GLU A 121 11.95 33.19 5.68
C GLU A 121 11.14 32.18 4.87
N THR A 122 11.80 31.10 4.44
CA THR A 122 11.11 29.95 3.88
C THR A 122 10.46 29.16 5.01
N THR A 123 9.19 28.79 4.85
CA THR A 123 8.46 27.90 5.77
C THR A 123 9.04 26.48 5.82
N VAL A 124 9.95 26.14 4.90
CA VAL A 124 10.66 24.85 4.86
C VAL A 124 12.08 25.06 5.40
N ALA A 125 12.40 24.47 6.55
CA ALA A 125 13.63 24.71 7.31
C ALA A 125 14.88 23.95 6.77
N ARG A 126 14.96 23.68 5.46
CA ARG A 126 16.02 22.85 4.85
C ARG A 126 16.67 23.54 3.65
N PRO A 127 17.97 23.29 3.36
CA PRO A 127 18.63 23.84 2.19
C PRO A 127 18.02 23.26 0.89
N PRO A 128 17.97 24.05 -0.20
CA PRO A 128 17.39 23.59 -1.46
C PRO A 128 18.21 22.45 -2.06
N THR A 129 17.53 21.44 -2.58
CA THR A 129 18.13 20.28 -3.25
C THR A 129 18.48 20.59 -4.70
N ALA A 130 17.67 21.42 -5.36
CA ALA A 130 17.96 21.97 -6.68
C ALA A 130 17.31 23.34 -6.86
N VAL A 131 17.81 24.13 -7.80
CA VAL A 131 17.24 25.42 -8.18
C VAL A 131 17.12 25.45 -9.69
N HIS A 132 15.89 25.57 -10.18
CA HIS A 132 15.58 25.55 -11.60
C HIS A 132 15.27 26.97 -12.08
N PRO A 133 15.96 27.49 -13.11
CA PRO A 133 15.58 28.76 -13.72
C PRO A 133 14.21 28.60 -14.42
N ILE A 134 13.34 29.60 -14.29
CA ILE A 134 12.04 29.67 -14.98
C ILE A 134 11.98 30.89 -15.91
N ASP A 135 12.89 30.89 -16.88
CA ASP A 135 13.08 31.95 -17.89
C ASP A 135 12.06 31.89 -19.05
N GLN A 136 11.26 30.81 -19.11
CA GLN A 136 10.29 30.56 -20.19
C GLN A 136 8.86 30.97 -19.79
N LEU A 137 8.06 31.40 -20.78
CA LEU A 137 6.63 31.69 -20.63
C LEU A 137 5.81 30.47 -20.17
N VAL A 138 6.28 29.26 -20.51
CA VAL A 138 5.70 27.99 -20.09
C VAL A 138 6.83 27.06 -19.67
N VAL A 139 6.84 26.66 -18.41
CA VAL A 139 7.78 25.70 -17.83
C VAL A 139 7.05 24.38 -17.65
N THR A 140 7.58 23.31 -18.24
CA THR A 140 7.03 21.96 -18.07
C THR A 140 7.73 21.26 -16.91
N ILE A 141 6.96 20.57 -16.07
CA ILE A 141 7.45 19.86 -14.89
C ILE A 141 7.04 18.39 -15.02
N GLY A 142 7.99 17.48 -14.87
CA GLY A 142 7.70 16.04 -14.93
C GLY A 142 8.94 15.18 -14.83
N ARG A 143 8.74 13.86 -14.88
CA ARG A 143 9.85 12.89 -14.84
C ARG A 143 10.57 12.71 -16.18
N GLY A 144 9.89 13.02 -17.29
CA GLY A 144 10.49 12.91 -18.62
C GLY A 144 11.65 13.89 -18.80
N THR A 145 12.70 13.45 -19.49
CA THR A 145 13.86 14.31 -19.80
C THR A 145 13.54 15.42 -20.80
N ASP A 146 12.34 15.41 -21.37
CA ASP A 146 11.78 16.44 -22.25
C ASP A 146 11.12 17.60 -21.49
N ASN A 147 11.10 17.58 -20.15
CA ASN A 147 10.58 18.69 -19.35
C ASN A 147 11.67 19.72 -19.03
N SER A 148 11.25 20.97 -18.85
CA SER A 148 12.11 22.06 -18.36
C SER A 148 12.62 21.77 -16.95
N VAL A 149 11.75 21.25 -16.08
CA VAL A 149 12.09 20.80 -14.72
C VAL A 149 11.88 19.30 -14.63
N VAL A 150 12.99 18.57 -14.51
CA VAL A 150 13.01 17.11 -14.48
C VAL A 150 13.05 16.61 -13.04
N LEU A 151 12.00 15.89 -12.62
CA LEU A 151 11.88 15.31 -11.28
C LEU A 151 12.09 13.80 -11.32
N ASN A 152 13.17 13.31 -10.70
CA ASN A 152 13.55 11.89 -10.70
C ASN A 152 12.77 11.06 -9.65
N ASP A 153 11.46 10.93 -9.83
CA ASP A 153 10.58 10.19 -8.92
C ASP A 153 9.51 9.41 -9.70
N LEU A 154 9.41 8.09 -9.46
CA LEU A 154 8.43 7.22 -10.13
C LEU A 154 6.97 7.55 -9.80
N LEU A 155 6.69 8.30 -8.74
CA LEU A 155 5.36 8.85 -8.47
C LEU A 155 5.04 10.06 -9.37
N VAL A 156 6.02 10.63 -10.04
CA VAL A 156 5.82 11.76 -10.95
C VAL A 156 5.56 11.25 -12.36
N SER A 157 4.41 11.64 -12.93
CA SER A 157 4.10 11.43 -14.34
C SER A 157 5.18 12.03 -15.25
N ARG A 158 5.37 11.42 -16.43
CA ARG A 158 6.35 11.89 -17.44
C ARG A 158 6.18 13.36 -17.77
N ARG A 159 4.94 13.84 -17.94
CA ARG A 159 4.59 15.26 -18.03
C ARG A 159 3.53 15.56 -16.98
N HIS A 160 3.94 16.06 -15.83
CA HIS A 160 3.11 16.11 -14.62
C HIS A 160 2.30 17.40 -14.53
N ALA A 161 2.97 18.54 -14.64
CA ALA A 161 2.37 19.86 -14.50
C ALA A 161 3.02 20.85 -15.47
N ARG A 162 2.35 21.98 -15.66
CA ARG A 162 2.86 23.11 -16.43
C ARG A 162 2.68 24.38 -15.64
N LEU A 163 3.74 25.16 -15.55
CA LEU A 163 3.73 26.48 -14.96
C LEU A 163 3.69 27.51 -16.11
N ARG A 164 2.67 28.36 -16.14
CA ARG A 164 2.47 29.39 -17.16
C ARG A 164 2.62 30.76 -16.54
N ARG A 165 3.38 31.64 -17.18
CA ARG A 165 3.48 33.05 -16.79
C ARG A 165 2.39 33.86 -17.48
N SER A 166 1.60 34.60 -16.72
CA SER A 166 0.62 35.58 -17.22
C SER A 166 0.85 36.91 -16.51
N GLY A 167 1.63 37.80 -17.15
CA GLY A 167 2.12 39.02 -16.51
C GLY A 167 3.09 38.73 -15.36
N ASN A 168 2.78 39.23 -14.16
CA ASN A 168 3.55 38.98 -12.93
C ASN A 168 3.06 37.77 -12.12
N GLN A 169 2.05 37.04 -12.60
CA GLN A 169 1.50 35.89 -11.91
C GLN A 169 1.91 34.59 -12.58
N TRP A 170 2.18 33.60 -11.75
CA TRP A 170 2.47 32.23 -12.17
C TRP A 170 1.25 31.36 -11.94
N GLU A 171 0.87 30.64 -12.97
CA GLU A 171 -0.26 29.73 -12.96
C GLU A 171 0.22 28.30 -13.12
N LEU A 172 -0.03 27.48 -12.11
CA LEU A 172 0.27 26.07 -12.11
C LEU A 172 -0.95 25.28 -12.59
N VAL A 173 -0.76 24.45 -13.60
CA VAL A 173 -1.78 23.59 -14.19
C VAL A 173 -1.34 22.13 -14.10
N ASP A 174 -2.15 21.31 -13.43
CA ASP A 174 -1.98 19.86 -13.42
C ASP A 174 -2.29 19.29 -14.82
N ASN A 175 -1.41 18.45 -15.35
CA ASN A 175 -1.55 17.90 -16.69
C ASN A 175 -2.22 16.51 -16.66
N ASN A 176 -3.32 16.39 -15.90
CA ASN A 176 -4.00 15.13 -15.60
C ASN A 176 -3.03 14.08 -15.04
N SER A 177 -2.22 14.50 -14.08
CA SER A 177 -1.20 13.66 -13.47
C SER A 177 -1.81 12.54 -12.64
N ALA A 178 -1.09 11.40 -12.55
CA ALA A 178 -1.61 10.21 -11.86
C ALA A 178 -1.72 10.39 -10.34
N ASN A 179 -0.79 11.14 -9.72
CA ASN A 179 -0.77 11.39 -8.28
C ASN A 179 -1.33 12.76 -7.88
N GLY A 180 -1.62 13.63 -8.86
CA GLY A 180 -2.07 14.99 -8.63
C GLY A 180 -0.93 15.96 -8.31
N THR A 181 -1.18 17.22 -8.63
CA THR A 181 -0.40 18.36 -8.18
C THR A 181 -1.09 18.97 -6.95
N TYR A 182 -0.30 19.34 -5.93
CA TYR A 182 -0.81 19.92 -4.69
C TYR A 182 -0.24 21.32 -4.50
N VAL A 183 -1.04 22.23 -3.95
CA VAL A 183 -0.61 23.55 -3.49
C VAL A 183 -1.08 23.70 -2.06
N ASN A 184 -0.15 23.91 -1.12
CA ASN A 184 -0.41 24.01 0.31
C ASN A 184 -1.26 22.83 0.85
N GLY A 185 -0.97 21.61 0.38
CA GLY A 185 -1.69 20.39 0.77
C GLY A 185 -2.99 20.11 0.03
N HIS A 186 -3.50 21.07 -0.73
CA HIS A 186 -4.74 20.92 -1.48
C HIS A 186 -4.45 20.52 -2.92
N ARG A 187 -5.12 19.47 -3.40
CA ARG A 187 -4.99 19.05 -4.80
C ARG A 187 -5.60 20.11 -5.72
N ILE A 188 -4.89 20.45 -6.77
CA ILE A 188 -5.31 21.44 -7.76
C ILE A 188 -5.43 20.81 -9.14
N ASN A 189 -6.33 21.36 -9.96
CA ASN A 189 -6.26 21.19 -11.41
C ASN A 189 -5.57 22.41 -12.05
N ARG A 190 -5.83 23.59 -11.50
CA ARG A 190 -5.25 24.87 -11.89
C ARG A 190 -5.25 25.78 -10.68
N ALA A 191 -4.15 26.47 -10.41
CA ALA A 191 -4.03 27.42 -9.32
C ALA A 191 -3.03 28.53 -9.68
N LEU A 192 -3.32 29.75 -9.25
CA LEU A 192 -2.30 30.80 -9.21
C LEU A 192 -1.40 30.53 -8.00
N ILE A 193 -0.09 30.61 -8.20
CA ILE A 193 0.91 30.41 -7.15
C ILE A 193 1.75 31.66 -6.96
N GLY A 194 1.97 32.01 -5.70
CA GLY A 194 2.86 33.08 -5.26
C GLY A 194 4.15 32.55 -4.62
N PRO A 195 5.02 33.44 -4.12
CA PRO A 195 6.31 33.06 -3.56
C PRO A 195 6.22 32.31 -2.23
N ASN A 196 5.09 32.39 -1.52
CA ASN A 196 4.91 31.70 -0.24
C ASN A 196 4.20 30.35 -0.38
N ASP A 197 3.78 29.99 -1.60
CA ASP A 197 3.02 28.76 -1.84
C ASP A 197 3.97 27.57 -2.00
N ILE A 198 3.62 26.47 -1.35
CA ILE A 198 4.34 25.19 -1.45
C ILE A 198 3.62 24.30 -2.45
N VAL A 199 4.32 23.95 -3.51
CA VAL A 199 3.86 23.04 -4.56
C VAL A 199 4.37 21.63 -4.29
N GLY A 200 3.47 20.68 -4.06
CA GLY A 200 3.79 19.27 -3.87
C GLY A 200 3.60 18.46 -5.15
N ILE A 201 4.66 17.77 -5.61
CA ILE A 201 4.64 16.86 -6.77
C ILE A 201 5.44 15.59 -6.42
N GLY A 202 4.76 14.45 -6.25
CA GLY A 202 5.42 13.22 -5.76
C GLY A 202 6.02 13.43 -4.36
N HIS A 203 7.29 13.09 -4.17
CA HIS A 203 8.04 13.40 -2.95
C HIS A 203 8.67 14.80 -2.94
N GLN A 204 8.55 15.56 -4.04
CA GLN A 204 9.17 16.87 -4.20
C GLN A 204 8.29 17.96 -3.62
N LEU A 205 8.91 18.91 -2.92
CA LEU A 205 8.30 20.21 -2.59
C LEU A 205 9.01 21.29 -3.41
N LEU A 206 8.23 22.13 -4.09
CA LEU A 206 8.71 23.20 -4.94
C LEU A 206 8.15 24.53 -4.41
N HIS A 207 8.95 25.59 -4.39
CA HIS A 207 8.46 26.94 -4.11
C HIS A 207 9.05 27.93 -5.12
N LEU A 208 8.28 28.97 -5.44
CA LEU A 208 8.68 30.00 -6.39
C LEU A 208 9.49 31.14 -5.72
N SER A 209 10.76 31.29 -6.07
CA SER A 209 11.63 32.36 -5.57
C SER A 209 12.07 33.27 -6.72
N GLY A 210 11.34 34.37 -6.93
CA GLY A 210 11.55 35.27 -8.06
C GLY A 210 11.31 34.55 -9.41
N ASP A 211 12.31 34.58 -10.29
CA ASP A 211 12.31 33.82 -11.56
C ASP A 211 12.99 32.44 -11.42
N ARG A 212 12.87 31.80 -10.24
CA ARG A 212 13.41 30.46 -9.98
C ARG A 212 12.38 29.58 -9.30
N LEU A 213 12.41 28.30 -9.62
CA LEU A 213 11.69 27.26 -8.90
C LEU A 213 12.68 26.49 -8.03
N VAL A 214 12.53 26.60 -6.72
CA VAL A 214 13.41 25.99 -5.74
C VAL A 214 12.83 24.65 -5.32
N GLU A 215 13.63 23.59 -5.43
CA GLU A 215 13.25 22.21 -5.14
C GLU A 215 13.80 21.74 -3.80
N TYR A 216 12.97 21.01 -3.07
CA TYR A 216 13.32 20.32 -1.84
C TYR A 216 12.84 18.87 -1.90
N VAL A 217 13.79 17.92 -1.88
CA VAL A 217 13.52 16.49 -1.79
C VAL A 217 13.47 16.05 -0.33
N ASP A 218 12.52 15.20 0.00
CA ASP A 218 12.58 14.44 1.25
C ASP A 218 13.69 13.38 1.20
N THR A 219 14.90 13.75 1.60
CA THR A 219 16.05 12.83 1.69
C THR A 219 16.10 12.05 3.02
N GLY A 220 14.95 11.95 3.71
CA GLY A 220 14.81 11.22 4.97
C GLY A 220 15.01 12.04 6.25
N ASP A 221 15.51 13.27 6.14
CA ASP A 221 15.63 14.22 7.25
C ASP A 221 14.29 14.93 7.53
N ILE A 222 13.29 14.18 7.99
CA ILE A 222 11.93 14.69 8.24
C ILE A 222 11.66 14.82 9.73
N SER A 223 11.21 16.01 10.15
CA SER A 223 10.62 16.17 11.47
C SER A 223 9.23 15.54 11.51
N TYR A 224 8.98 14.74 12.54
CA TYR A 224 7.68 14.12 12.73
C TYR A 224 7.26 14.22 14.19
N GLU A 225 6.22 15.00 14.47
CA GLU A 225 5.85 15.38 15.83
C GLU A 225 4.39 15.08 16.10
N ALA A 226 4.11 14.61 17.31
CA ALA A 226 2.78 14.43 17.85
C ALA A 226 2.62 15.33 19.07
N SER A 227 1.53 16.10 19.11
CA SER A 227 1.24 17.01 20.21
C SER A 227 -0.18 16.76 20.74
N SER A 228 -0.27 16.43 22.02
CA SER A 228 -1.50 16.27 22.79
C SER A 228 -2.54 15.35 22.15
N LEU A 229 -2.10 14.20 21.63
CA LEU A 229 -3.00 13.25 20.98
C LEU A 229 -3.98 12.65 22.00
N ARG A 230 -5.27 12.79 21.71
CA ARG A 230 -6.36 12.21 22.51
C ARG A 230 -7.34 11.48 21.61
N VAL A 231 -7.66 10.25 21.98
CA VAL A 231 -8.64 9.41 21.27
C VAL A 231 -9.68 8.93 22.25
N VAL A 232 -10.94 9.21 21.96
CA VAL A 232 -12.09 8.78 22.75
C VAL A 232 -13.02 7.99 21.84
N THR A 233 -13.44 6.81 22.30
CA THR A 233 -14.44 6.02 21.58
C THR A 233 -15.80 6.71 21.60
N ASN A 234 -16.69 6.30 20.68
CA ASN A 234 -18.08 6.76 20.67
C ASN A 234 -18.82 6.47 21.99
N LYS A 235 -18.36 5.48 22.77
CA LYS A 235 -18.92 5.13 24.09
C LYS A 235 -18.30 5.93 25.25
N GLY A 236 -17.51 6.97 24.96
CA GLY A 236 -16.86 7.82 25.97
C GLY A 236 -15.58 7.25 26.60
N ARG A 237 -15.20 6.00 26.28
CA ARG A 237 -13.93 5.41 26.77
C ARG A 237 -12.73 6.10 26.13
N VAL A 238 -11.81 6.60 26.95
CA VAL A 238 -10.52 7.18 26.50
C VAL A 238 -9.56 6.04 26.14
N LEU A 239 -8.99 6.09 24.93
CA LEU A 239 -8.00 5.14 24.42
C LEU A 239 -6.59 5.71 24.34
N LEU A 240 -6.46 7.03 24.21
CA LEU A 240 -5.21 7.80 24.30
C LEU A 240 -5.49 9.10 25.04
N SER A 241 -4.56 9.51 25.89
CA SER A 241 -4.67 10.70 26.71
C SER A 241 -3.38 11.52 26.68
N ASP A 242 -3.41 12.62 25.93
CA ASP A 242 -2.38 13.67 25.90
C ASP A 242 -0.96 13.15 25.59
N VAL A 243 -0.85 12.28 24.58
CA VAL A 243 0.44 11.74 24.16
C VAL A 243 1.16 12.76 23.27
N SER A 244 2.37 13.16 23.66
CA SER A 244 3.20 14.12 22.93
C SER A 244 4.64 13.66 22.80
N PHE A 245 5.20 13.67 21.59
CA PHE A 245 6.60 13.34 21.31
C PHE A 245 7.06 13.85 19.95
N ALA A 246 8.38 14.00 19.78
CA ALA A 246 9.02 14.28 18.51
C ALA A 246 9.88 13.06 18.10
N LEU A 247 9.60 12.48 16.94
CA LEU A 247 10.40 11.40 16.36
C LEU A 247 11.67 12.01 15.76
N PRO A 248 12.86 11.57 16.21
CA PRO A 248 14.10 12.02 15.58
C PRO A 248 14.19 11.55 14.13
N GLN A 249 14.86 12.35 13.31
CA GLN A 249 15.22 12.00 11.94
C GLN A 249 16.11 10.76 11.91
N ARG A 250 15.99 9.92 10.86
CA ARG A 250 16.85 8.75 10.64
C ARG A 250 16.95 7.81 11.83
N SER A 251 15.85 7.64 12.57
CA SER A 251 15.86 6.90 13.82
C SER A 251 14.93 5.69 13.81
N LEU A 252 15.33 4.66 14.55
CA LEU A 252 14.50 3.51 14.87
C LEU A 252 13.86 3.71 16.25
N LEU A 253 12.56 4.00 16.26
CA LEU A 253 11.74 4.16 17.46
C LEU A 253 10.92 2.90 17.71
N ALA A 254 11.00 2.34 18.92
CA ALA A 254 10.05 1.30 19.35
C ALA A 254 8.94 1.88 20.23
N VAL A 255 7.69 1.62 19.86
CA VAL A 255 6.51 1.88 20.69
C VAL A 255 6.15 0.59 21.41
N VAL A 256 6.23 0.64 22.73
CA VAL A 256 6.04 -0.53 23.59
C VAL A 256 5.08 -0.25 24.73
N GLY A 257 4.62 -1.30 25.38
CA GLY A 257 3.72 -1.23 26.52
C GLY A 257 2.84 -2.47 26.61
N PRO A 258 2.13 -2.67 27.73
CA PRO A 258 1.32 -3.85 27.95
C PRO A 258 0.14 -3.97 26.99
N SER A 259 -0.52 -5.13 27.00
CA SER A 259 -1.70 -5.34 26.19
C SER A 259 -2.80 -4.34 26.55
N GLY A 260 -3.47 -3.76 25.54
CA GLY A 260 -4.49 -2.74 25.77
C GLY A 260 -3.99 -1.35 26.17
N ALA A 261 -2.67 -1.11 26.22
CA ALA A 261 -2.09 0.22 26.52
C ALA A 261 -2.35 1.30 25.46
N GLY A 262 -2.99 0.97 24.33
CA GLY A 262 -3.32 1.93 23.28
C GLY A 262 -2.31 2.00 22.12
N LYS A 263 -1.37 1.06 22.00
CA LYS A 263 -0.34 1.01 20.93
C LYS A 263 -0.91 1.11 19.51
N SER A 264 -1.84 0.23 19.14
CA SER A 264 -2.48 0.27 17.81
C SER A 264 -3.36 1.51 17.62
N THR A 265 -3.91 2.07 18.70
CA THR A 265 -4.64 3.34 18.66
C THR A 265 -3.69 4.50 18.33
N LEU A 266 -2.52 4.53 18.97
CA LEU A 266 -1.47 5.51 18.70
C LEU A 266 -0.99 5.38 17.25
N LEU A 267 -0.76 4.15 16.79
CA LEU A 267 -0.35 3.89 15.41
C LEU A 267 -1.37 4.39 14.39
N GLY A 268 -2.67 4.16 14.64
CA GLY A 268 -3.75 4.68 13.79
C GLY A 268 -3.83 6.22 13.78
N ALA A 269 -3.58 6.85 14.93
CA ALA A 269 -3.54 8.31 15.04
C ALA A 269 -2.32 8.90 14.34
N LEU A 270 -1.13 8.30 14.50
CA LEU A 270 0.09 8.75 13.85
C LEU A 270 -0.02 8.56 12.34
N THR A 271 -0.46 7.41 11.84
CA THR A 271 -0.56 7.17 10.38
C THR A 271 -1.69 7.94 9.69
N GLY A 272 -2.58 8.61 10.44
CA GLY A 272 -3.77 9.27 9.90
C GLY A 272 -4.90 8.33 9.48
N PHE A 273 -4.74 7.00 9.61
CA PHE A 273 -5.81 6.04 9.31
C PHE A 273 -7.00 6.14 10.27
N ARG A 274 -6.72 6.51 11.53
CA ARG A 274 -7.72 6.78 12.55
C ARG A 274 -7.31 8.07 13.27
N PRO A 275 -7.64 9.25 12.70
CA PRO A 275 -7.21 10.53 13.25
C PRO A 275 -7.61 10.69 14.71
N ALA A 276 -6.75 11.36 15.49
CA ALA A 276 -7.08 11.67 16.87
C ALA A 276 -8.29 12.63 16.96
N GLY A 277 -9.04 12.52 18.05
CA GLY A 277 -10.18 13.42 18.31
C GLY A 277 -9.74 14.83 18.70
N SER A 278 -8.56 14.96 19.30
CA SER A 278 -7.85 16.22 19.52
C SER A 278 -6.34 16.00 19.48
N GLY A 279 -5.60 17.11 19.38
CA GLY A 279 -4.14 17.10 19.16
C GLY A 279 -3.78 17.26 17.68
N THR A 280 -2.49 17.31 17.39
CA THR A 280 -1.95 17.47 16.04
C THR A 280 -0.82 16.48 15.78
N VAL A 281 -0.72 16.01 14.55
CA VAL A 281 0.45 15.27 14.05
C VAL A 281 1.06 16.11 12.94
N ARG A 282 2.31 16.53 13.09
CA ARG A 282 3.03 17.35 12.11
C ARG A 282 4.08 16.50 11.38
N TYR A 283 4.08 16.58 10.06
CA TYR A 283 5.11 16.04 9.18
C TYR A 283 5.79 17.24 8.50
N ASP A 284 7.08 17.46 8.77
CA ASP A 284 7.83 18.61 8.26
C ASP A 284 7.07 19.93 8.46
N GLU A 285 6.63 20.18 9.69
CA GLU A 285 5.85 21.35 10.11
C GLU A 285 4.42 21.48 9.51
N ARG A 286 3.96 20.48 8.75
CA ARG A 286 2.62 20.46 8.16
C ARG A 286 1.72 19.48 8.89
N ASP A 287 0.50 19.91 9.23
CA ASP A 287 -0.47 19.02 9.89
C ASP A 287 -0.87 17.87 8.96
N LEU A 288 -0.65 16.63 9.41
CA LEU A 288 -0.90 15.41 8.68
C LEU A 288 -2.38 15.21 8.37
N TYR A 289 -3.28 15.56 9.28
CA TYR A 289 -4.70 15.33 9.10
C TYR A 289 -5.27 16.29 8.05
N ASP A 290 -4.80 17.53 8.04
CA ASP A 290 -5.23 18.54 7.08
C ASP A 290 -4.60 18.32 5.69
N ASN A 291 -3.37 17.79 5.64
CA ASN A 291 -2.60 17.55 4.41
C ASN A 291 -2.54 16.05 4.01
N TYR A 292 -3.46 15.22 4.51
CA TYR A 292 -3.36 13.76 4.43
C TYR A 292 -3.26 13.22 3.00
N ALA A 293 -3.96 13.84 2.06
CA ALA A 293 -4.00 13.42 0.66
C ALA A 293 -2.61 13.36 0.02
N GLU A 294 -1.79 14.37 0.31
CA GLU A 294 -0.42 14.49 -0.17
C GLU A 294 0.54 13.64 0.67
N LEU A 295 0.49 13.79 2.00
CA LEU A 295 1.49 13.23 2.91
C LEU A 295 1.40 11.71 3.08
N ARG A 296 0.23 11.11 2.87
CA ARG A 296 0.05 9.63 2.97
C ARG A 296 1.00 8.84 2.08
N HIS A 297 1.46 9.42 0.97
CA HIS A 297 2.39 8.76 0.04
C HIS A 297 3.82 8.69 0.58
N ARG A 298 4.15 9.53 1.56
CA ARG A 298 5.45 9.61 2.23
C ARG A 298 5.55 8.68 3.45
N ILE A 299 4.41 8.10 3.86
CA ILE A 299 4.28 7.22 5.02
C ILE A 299 3.99 5.79 4.55
N GLY A 300 4.91 4.87 4.81
CA GLY A 300 4.71 3.44 4.63
C GLY A 300 4.10 2.81 5.89
N PHE A 301 3.20 1.84 5.72
CA PHE A 301 2.61 1.11 6.84
C PHE A 301 2.60 -0.39 6.58
N VAL A 302 3.24 -1.14 7.46
CA VAL A 302 3.29 -2.60 7.44
C VAL A 302 2.43 -3.13 8.60
N PRO A 303 1.29 -3.78 8.32
CA PRO A 303 0.45 -4.36 9.35
C PRO A 303 1.11 -5.57 10.04
N GLN A 304 0.48 -6.04 11.12
CA GLN A 304 0.88 -7.25 11.83
C GLN A 304 0.87 -8.48 10.90
N ASP A 305 -0.28 -8.76 10.28
CA ASP A 305 -0.43 -9.88 9.36
C ASP A 305 0.31 -9.64 8.03
N ASP A 306 0.93 -10.70 7.49
CA ASP A 306 1.55 -10.68 6.16
C ASP A 306 0.50 -10.77 5.04
N ILE A 307 -0.06 -9.63 4.69
CA ILE A 307 -1.10 -9.48 3.66
C ILE A 307 -0.46 -9.63 2.26
N LEU A 308 -0.26 -10.87 1.82
CA LEU A 308 0.42 -11.24 0.58
C LEU A 308 -0.38 -12.26 -0.24
N HIS A 309 -0.23 -12.25 -1.56
CA HIS A 309 -0.67 -13.36 -2.41
C HIS A 309 0.36 -14.48 -2.37
N THR A 310 0.27 -15.35 -1.36
CA THR A 310 1.27 -16.37 -1.05
C THR A 310 1.57 -17.39 -2.17
N PRO A 311 0.64 -17.73 -3.09
CA PRO A 311 0.98 -18.62 -4.21
C PRO A 311 1.94 -17.99 -5.24
N LEU A 312 2.06 -16.66 -5.29
CA LEU A 312 2.94 -15.97 -6.22
C LEU A 312 4.40 -15.98 -5.74
N THR A 313 5.32 -15.82 -6.68
CA THR A 313 6.72 -15.53 -6.36
C THR A 313 6.89 -14.09 -5.87
N VAL A 314 7.92 -13.81 -5.05
CA VAL A 314 8.22 -12.46 -4.51
C VAL A 314 8.22 -11.39 -5.62
N ARG A 315 8.97 -11.62 -6.69
CA ARG A 315 9.10 -10.71 -7.84
C ARG A 315 7.76 -10.42 -8.52
N ARG A 316 6.92 -11.43 -8.73
CA ARG A 316 5.58 -11.27 -9.33
C ARG A 316 4.64 -10.47 -8.42
N ALA A 317 4.68 -10.72 -7.11
CA ALA A 317 3.89 -9.96 -6.14
C ALA A 317 4.29 -8.48 -6.14
N LEU A 318 5.60 -8.18 -6.07
CA LEU A 318 6.13 -6.82 -6.15
C LEU A 318 5.77 -6.15 -7.48
N ASN A 319 5.85 -6.88 -8.60
CA ASN A 319 5.49 -6.32 -9.91
C ASN A 319 3.99 -5.98 -10.02
N TYR A 320 3.09 -6.81 -9.51
CA TYR A 320 1.66 -6.47 -9.51
C TYR A 320 1.36 -5.28 -8.59
N ALA A 321 1.96 -5.23 -7.41
CA ALA A 321 1.83 -4.09 -6.51
C ALA A 321 2.37 -2.80 -7.15
N ALA A 322 3.55 -2.85 -7.77
CA ALA A 322 4.14 -1.73 -8.47
C ALA A 322 3.30 -1.25 -9.68
N ARG A 323 2.63 -2.16 -10.42
CA ARG A 323 1.70 -1.77 -11.49
C ARG A 323 0.46 -1.04 -10.98
N LEU A 324 0.04 -1.29 -9.73
CA LEU A 324 -1.07 -0.60 -9.10
C LEU A 324 -0.63 0.70 -8.38
N ARG A 325 0.62 0.73 -7.90
CA ARG A 325 1.22 1.83 -7.11
C ARG A 325 1.97 2.90 -7.91
N PHE A 326 2.23 2.65 -9.20
CA PHE A 326 2.91 3.61 -10.07
C PHE A 326 2.00 4.11 -11.19
N PRO A 327 2.25 5.32 -11.71
CA PRO A 327 1.58 5.85 -12.91
C PRO A 327 1.70 4.91 -14.12
N GLN A 328 0.74 5.01 -15.04
CA GLN A 328 0.69 4.20 -16.29
C GLN A 328 1.90 4.40 -17.21
N ASP A 329 2.52 5.57 -17.15
CA ASP A 329 3.66 5.93 -17.98
C ASP A 329 5.01 5.42 -17.46
N VAL A 330 5.03 4.72 -16.32
CA VAL A 330 6.22 4.03 -15.82
C VAL A 330 6.44 2.77 -16.64
N SER A 331 7.59 2.72 -17.31
CA SER A 331 7.95 1.62 -18.18
C SER A 331 8.18 0.31 -17.40
N ALA A 332 8.15 -0.81 -18.13
CA ALA A 332 8.43 -2.10 -17.51
C ALA A 332 9.87 -2.22 -17.00
N SER A 333 10.84 -1.56 -17.66
CA SER A 333 12.25 -1.53 -17.26
C SER A 333 12.46 -0.71 -15.98
N GLU A 334 11.90 0.51 -15.89
CA GLU A 334 11.97 1.34 -14.68
C GLU A 334 11.35 0.64 -13.48
N ARG A 335 10.19 0.01 -13.69
CA ARG A 335 9.54 -0.78 -12.63
C ARG A 335 10.39 -1.98 -12.22
N LYS A 336 10.99 -2.69 -13.17
CA LYS A 336 11.88 -3.83 -12.88
C LYS A 336 13.09 -3.37 -12.06
N GLN A 337 13.74 -2.29 -12.48
CA GLN A 337 14.87 -1.71 -11.76
C GLN A 337 14.50 -1.37 -10.32
N ARG A 338 13.36 -0.70 -10.10
CA ARG A 338 12.88 -0.39 -8.74
C ARG A 338 12.65 -1.64 -7.90
N ILE A 339 12.13 -2.71 -8.51
CA ILE A 339 11.94 -3.98 -7.82
C ILE A 339 13.28 -4.61 -7.43
N GLU A 340 14.28 -4.62 -8.31
CA GLU A 340 15.62 -5.14 -7.97
C GLU A 340 16.28 -4.31 -6.85
N GLU A 341 16.14 -2.99 -6.88
CA GLU A 341 16.64 -2.11 -5.81
C GLU A 341 16.06 -2.51 -4.44
N VAL A 342 14.74 -2.70 -4.36
CA VAL A 342 14.06 -3.09 -3.12
C VAL A 342 14.43 -4.50 -2.68
N LEU A 343 14.59 -5.44 -3.63
CA LEU A 343 15.02 -6.80 -3.33
C LEU A 343 16.45 -6.82 -2.77
N ALA A 344 17.35 -6.02 -3.32
CA ALA A 344 18.72 -5.89 -2.83
C ALA A 344 18.76 -5.24 -1.44
N GLU A 345 18.03 -4.14 -1.25
CA GLU A 345 17.94 -3.40 0.02
C GLU A 345 17.46 -4.28 1.19
N LEU A 346 16.55 -5.24 0.92
CA LEU A 346 16.02 -6.15 1.94
C LEU A 346 16.70 -7.52 1.97
N GLY A 347 17.75 -7.74 1.17
CA GLY A 347 18.44 -9.03 1.09
C GLY A 347 17.55 -10.18 0.62
N LEU A 348 16.63 -9.92 -0.32
CA LEU A 348 15.67 -10.86 -0.90
C LEU A 348 16.01 -11.29 -2.34
N SER A 349 17.14 -10.82 -2.89
CA SER A 349 17.50 -11.08 -4.29
C SER A 349 17.57 -12.56 -4.65
N THR A 350 18.03 -13.42 -3.73
CA THR A 350 18.12 -14.88 -3.97
C THR A 350 16.75 -15.58 -3.87
N GLN A 351 15.79 -14.97 -3.17
CA GLN A 351 14.42 -15.47 -3.02
C GLN A 351 13.44 -14.84 -4.03
N ALA A 352 13.92 -13.97 -4.92
CA ALA A 352 13.06 -13.17 -5.80
C ALA A 352 12.08 -14.03 -6.62
N ASP A 353 12.51 -15.20 -7.08
CA ASP A 353 11.72 -16.12 -7.89
C ASP A 353 11.17 -17.31 -7.09
N GLN A 354 11.36 -17.33 -5.77
CA GLN A 354 10.73 -18.30 -4.86
C GLN A 354 9.29 -17.90 -4.56
N ARG A 355 8.42 -18.90 -4.35
CA ARG A 355 7.03 -18.70 -3.95
C ARG A 355 6.96 -18.20 -2.51
N ILE A 356 6.08 -17.24 -2.26
CA ILE A 356 5.95 -16.62 -0.94
C ILE A 356 5.50 -17.63 0.13
N ASP A 357 4.65 -18.61 -0.23
CA ASP A 357 4.23 -19.69 0.66
C ASP A 357 5.42 -20.52 1.21
N SER A 358 6.47 -20.72 0.41
CA SER A 358 7.69 -21.47 0.78
C SER A 358 8.74 -20.70 1.58
N LEU A 359 8.57 -19.38 1.77
CA LEU A 359 9.53 -18.53 2.49
C LEU A 359 9.49 -18.75 4.01
N SER A 360 10.63 -18.54 4.68
CA SER A 360 10.65 -18.44 6.14
C SER A 360 9.81 -17.25 6.63
N GLY A 361 9.38 -17.27 7.89
CA GLY A 361 8.58 -16.18 8.47
C GLY A 361 9.27 -14.81 8.34
N GLY A 362 10.57 -14.74 8.63
CA GLY A 362 11.35 -13.49 8.48
C GLY A 362 11.46 -13.00 7.02
N GLN A 363 11.64 -13.91 6.05
CA GLN A 363 11.68 -13.57 4.62
C GLN A 363 10.33 -13.08 4.10
N ARG A 364 9.24 -13.72 4.57
CA ARG A 364 7.87 -13.31 4.27
C ARG A 364 7.59 -11.91 4.83
N LYS A 365 8.01 -11.63 6.06
CA LYS A 365 7.87 -10.29 6.64
C LYS A 365 8.65 -9.24 5.88
N ARG A 366 9.90 -9.53 5.48
CA ARG A 366 10.67 -8.64 4.59
C ARG A 366 9.96 -8.41 3.27
N THR A 367 9.28 -9.42 2.71
CA THR A 367 8.47 -9.25 1.50
C THR A 367 7.28 -8.30 1.72
N SER A 368 6.64 -8.34 2.91
CA SER A 368 5.62 -7.36 3.30
C SER A 368 6.20 -5.93 3.39
N VAL A 369 7.40 -5.78 3.95
CA VAL A 369 8.11 -4.48 3.98
C VAL A 369 8.46 -4.01 2.56
N ALA A 370 8.91 -4.92 1.69
CA ALA A 370 9.27 -4.64 0.30
C ALA A 370 8.14 -3.99 -0.49
N LEU A 371 6.89 -4.42 -0.26
CA LEU A 371 5.72 -3.84 -0.91
C LEU A 371 5.53 -2.36 -0.59
N GLU A 372 5.81 -1.96 0.66
CA GLU A 372 5.72 -0.56 1.08
C GLU A 372 6.93 0.25 0.62
N LEU A 373 8.11 -0.36 0.57
CA LEU A 373 9.32 0.31 0.07
C LEU A 373 9.27 0.61 -1.43
N LEU A 374 8.39 0.00 -2.23
CA LEU A 374 8.26 0.31 -3.66
C LEU A 374 8.17 1.82 -3.91
N THR A 375 7.40 2.55 -3.10
CA THR A 375 7.19 4.00 -3.25
C THR A 375 8.23 4.87 -2.54
N LYS A 376 9.34 4.31 -2.01
CA LYS A 376 10.38 5.06 -1.26
C LYS A 376 9.83 5.94 -0.14
N PRO A 377 8.97 5.42 0.77
CA PRO A 377 8.52 6.21 1.91
C PRO A 377 9.71 6.58 2.79
N SER A 378 9.68 7.81 3.31
CA SER A 378 10.72 8.33 4.19
C SER A 378 10.42 8.05 5.67
N LEU A 379 9.15 7.79 6.00
CA LEU A 379 8.69 7.32 7.30
C LEU A 379 7.99 5.96 7.16
N LEU A 380 8.43 4.97 7.93
CA LEU A 380 7.89 3.61 7.90
C LEU A 380 7.34 3.23 9.27
N PHE A 381 6.07 2.86 9.33
CA PHE A 381 5.42 2.29 10.51
C PHE A 381 5.24 0.79 10.36
N LEU A 382 5.57 0.03 11.39
CA LEU A 382 5.37 -1.42 11.43
C LEU A 382 4.62 -1.82 12.69
N ASP A 383 3.52 -2.55 12.52
CA ASP A 383 2.76 -3.16 13.62
C ASP A 383 3.25 -4.59 13.84
N GLU A 384 3.75 -4.86 15.05
CA GLU A 384 4.27 -6.14 15.52
C GLU A 384 5.12 -6.94 14.49
N PRO A 385 6.21 -6.36 13.95
CA PRO A 385 6.89 -6.98 12.82
C PRO A 385 7.65 -8.27 13.15
N THR A 386 7.88 -8.56 14.42
CA THR A 386 8.58 -9.76 14.89
C THR A 386 7.64 -10.81 15.46
N SER A 387 6.33 -10.55 15.52
CA SER A 387 5.36 -11.45 16.16
C SER A 387 5.26 -12.79 15.41
N GLY A 388 5.32 -13.88 16.17
CA GLY A 388 5.22 -15.26 15.64
C GLY A 388 6.46 -15.76 14.90
N LEU A 389 7.62 -15.10 15.04
CA LEU A 389 8.89 -15.52 14.46
C LEU A 389 9.79 -16.19 15.51
N ASP A 390 10.62 -17.14 15.08
CA ASP A 390 11.68 -17.67 15.94
C ASP A 390 12.72 -16.58 16.27
N PRO A 391 13.40 -16.63 17.43
CA PRO A 391 14.32 -15.58 17.88
C PRO A 391 15.41 -15.19 16.86
N GLY A 392 15.92 -16.16 16.08
CA GLY A 392 16.89 -15.90 15.03
C GLY A 392 16.34 -15.03 13.89
N TYR A 393 15.10 -15.27 13.48
CA TYR A 393 14.42 -14.48 12.45
C TYR A 393 13.97 -13.12 12.97
N GLU A 394 13.55 -13.02 14.24
CA GLU A 394 13.22 -11.74 14.89
C GLU A 394 14.40 -10.76 14.83
N LYS A 395 15.58 -11.23 15.25
CA LYS A 395 16.83 -10.45 15.17
C LYS A 395 17.11 -9.99 13.74
N SER A 396 16.96 -10.90 12.78
CA SER A 396 17.21 -10.63 11.36
C SER A 396 16.28 -9.55 10.79
N VAL A 397 15.00 -9.55 11.20
CA VAL A 397 14.03 -8.50 10.82
C VAL A 397 14.43 -7.18 11.46
N MET A 398 14.71 -7.15 12.77
CA MET A 398 15.13 -5.92 13.47
C MET A 398 16.42 -5.31 12.89
N GLN A 399 17.40 -6.13 12.49
CA GLN A 399 18.62 -5.68 11.81
C GLN A 399 18.30 -5.03 10.45
N THR A 400 17.33 -5.57 9.73
CA THR A 400 16.89 -4.98 8.45
C THR A 400 16.26 -3.61 8.69
N LEU A 401 15.39 -3.48 9.69
CA LEU A 401 14.76 -2.22 10.06
C LEU A 401 15.76 -1.17 10.54
N ARG A 402 16.79 -1.60 11.28
CA ARG A 402 17.93 -0.77 11.67
C ARG A 402 18.69 -0.24 10.45
N SER A 403 19.03 -1.12 9.50
CA SER A 403 19.70 -0.73 8.25
C SER A 403 18.90 0.30 7.47
N LEU A 404 17.57 0.11 7.38
CA LEU A 404 16.69 1.09 6.71
C LEU A 404 16.74 2.47 7.40
N ALA A 405 16.87 2.50 8.72
CA ALA A 405 17.02 3.74 9.47
C ALA A 405 18.39 4.39 9.26
N ASP A 406 19.45 3.59 9.26
CA ASP A 406 20.83 4.02 8.96
C ASP A 406 20.98 4.58 7.54
N ASP A 407 20.22 4.04 6.58
CA ASP A 407 20.13 4.51 5.19
C ASP A 407 19.30 5.81 5.05
N GLY A 408 18.81 6.35 6.16
CA GLY A 408 18.20 7.67 6.23
C GLY A 408 16.69 7.70 6.44
N ARG A 409 16.02 6.58 6.66
CA ARG A 409 14.56 6.57 6.92
C ARG A 409 14.27 6.71 8.41
N SER A 410 13.11 7.24 8.75
CA SER A 410 12.60 7.10 10.12
C SER A 410 11.71 5.86 10.20
N VAL A 411 11.95 4.99 11.17
CA VAL A 411 11.27 3.71 11.32
C VAL A 411 10.63 3.64 12.70
N VAL A 412 9.33 3.40 12.75
CA VAL A 412 8.57 3.23 14.00
C VAL A 412 8.04 1.80 14.06
N VAL A 413 8.46 1.07 15.09
CA VAL A 413 8.07 -0.30 15.34
C VAL A 413 7.16 -0.36 16.56
N VAL A 414 5.92 -0.78 16.39
CA VAL A 414 5.08 -1.18 17.52
C VAL A 414 5.37 -2.63 17.83
N THR A 415 5.77 -2.94 19.05
CA THR A 415 6.06 -4.33 19.44
C THR A 415 5.73 -4.59 20.90
N HIS A 416 5.38 -5.84 21.21
CA HIS A 416 5.33 -6.37 22.57
C HIS A 416 6.54 -7.26 22.88
N ASN A 417 7.41 -7.52 21.90
CA ASN A 417 8.64 -8.28 22.09
C ASN A 417 9.76 -7.38 22.63
N ILE A 418 10.35 -7.80 23.74
CA ILE A 418 11.38 -7.07 24.49
C ILE A 418 12.83 -7.41 24.08
N ALA A 419 13.07 -8.51 23.36
CA ALA A 419 14.40 -9.09 23.18
C ALA A 419 15.40 -8.20 22.40
N HIS A 420 14.89 -7.29 21.57
CA HIS A 420 15.71 -6.47 20.65
C HIS A 420 15.47 -4.97 20.78
N LEU A 421 14.87 -4.52 21.89
CA LEU A 421 14.62 -3.09 22.14
C LEU A 421 15.91 -2.26 22.21
N ASN A 422 17.02 -2.86 22.63
CA ASN A 422 18.34 -2.22 22.67
C ASN A 422 18.89 -1.84 21.28
N MET A 423 18.32 -2.35 20.18
CA MET A 423 18.70 -1.95 18.81
C MET A 423 18.04 -0.63 18.38
N CYS A 424 17.02 -0.19 19.12
CA CYS A 424 16.28 1.03 18.82
C CYS A 424 17.03 2.25 19.39
N ASP A 425 16.96 3.38 18.70
CA ASP A 425 17.53 4.64 19.20
C ASP A 425 16.72 5.17 20.38
N ARG A 426 15.39 4.94 20.34
CA ARG A 426 14.45 5.42 21.34
C ARG A 426 13.34 4.41 21.59
N LEU A 427 12.79 4.48 22.79
CA LEU A 427 11.56 3.82 23.22
C LEU A 427 10.49 4.88 23.49
N LEU A 428 9.25 4.57 23.11
CA LEU A 428 8.04 5.25 23.57
C LEU A 428 7.23 4.21 24.35
N ILE A 429 7.17 4.36 25.67
CA ILE A 429 6.53 3.40 26.55
C ILE A 429 5.15 3.94 26.95
N LEU A 430 4.10 3.21 26.59
CA LEU A 430 2.73 3.51 26.97
C LEU A 430 2.33 2.73 28.22
N ALA A 431 1.70 3.42 29.16
CA ALA A 431 1.01 2.81 30.30
C ALA A 431 -0.48 2.54 29.96
N PRO A 432 -1.15 1.66 30.73
CA PRO A 432 -2.60 1.45 30.62
C PRO A 432 -3.40 2.75 30.56
N GLY A 433 -4.43 2.79 29.71
CA GLY A 433 -5.23 4.00 29.49
C GLY A 433 -4.66 4.94 28.41
N GLY A 434 -3.63 4.53 27.67
CA GLY A 434 -3.13 5.28 26.52
C GLY A 434 -2.32 6.50 26.91
N ARG A 435 -1.54 6.38 27.98
CA ARG A 435 -0.76 7.46 28.59
C ARG A 435 0.72 7.25 28.35
N LEU A 436 1.46 8.33 28.11
CA LEU A 436 2.91 8.26 27.95
C LEU A 436 3.57 8.08 29.32
N ALA A 437 4.32 6.99 29.50
CA ALA A 437 5.05 6.69 30.73
C ALA A 437 6.55 7.02 30.63
N TYR A 438 7.11 6.93 29.42
CA TYR A 438 8.51 7.23 29.15
C TYR A 438 8.75 7.46 27.66
N PHE A 439 9.68 8.35 27.33
CA PHE A 439 10.27 8.43 26.00
C PHE A 439 11.74 8.85 26.05
N GLY A 440 12.60 8.08 25.37
CA GLY A 440 14.05 8.26 25.43
C GLY A 440 14.83 6.99 25.05
N PRO A 441 16.16 6.99 25.18
CA PRO A 441 17.00 5.83 24.86
C PRO A 441 16.69 4.58 25.71
N PRO A 442 16.76 3.35 25.15
CA PRO A 442 16.43 2.12 25.88
C PRO A 442 17.18 1.95 27.20
N GLN A 443 18.46 2.30 27.25
CA GLN A 443 19.31 2.10 28.44
C GLN A 443 18.87 2.99 29.62
N GLN A 444 18.34 4.18 29.33
CA GLN A 444 17.86 5.11 30.35
C GLN A 444 16.48 4.70 30.90
N ALA A 445 15.70 3.91 30.13
CA ALA A 445 14.39 3.46 30.56
C ALA A 445 14.49 2.54 31.79
N LEU A 446 15.38 1.54 31.76
CA LEU A 446 15.58 0.60 32.87
C LEU A 446 15.97 1.33 34.16
N SER A 447 16.90 2.29 34.08
CA SER A 447 17.27 3.13 35.21
C SER A 447 16.12 4.01 35.71
N TYR A 448 15.32 4.58 34.81
CA TYR A 448 14.18 5.43 35.17
C TYR A 448 13.08 4.67 35.93
N PHE A 449 12.76 3.44 35.49
CA PHE A 449 11.78 2.57 36.15
C PHE A 449 12.35 1.79 37.34
N ASN A 450 13.68 1.83 37.56
CA ASN A 450 14.39 1.04 38.56
C ASN A 450 14.20 -0.47 38.37
N CYS A 451 14.33 -0.93 37.12
CA CYS A 451 14.21 -2.33 36.73
C CYS A 451 15.53 -2.87 36.18
N THR A 452 15.77 -4.17 36.34
CA THR A 452 16.96 -4.86 35.80
C THR A 452 16.79 -5.27 34.34
N ASP A 453 15.57 -5.59 33.93
CA ASP A 453 15.25 -5.92 32.55
C ASP A 453 13.89 -5.35 32.11
N PHE A 454 13.58 -5.53 30.83
CA PHE A 454 12.32 -5.07 30.26
C PHE A 454 11.12 -5.93 30.67
N ALA A 455 11.29 -7.19 31.07
CA ALA A 455 10.18 -8.02 31.52
C ALA A 455 9.63 -7.50 32.86
N ASP A 456 10.52 -7.15 33.79
CA ASP A 456 10.20 -6.52 35.06
C ASP A 456 9.48 -5.18 34.86
N LEU A 457 9.98 -4.35 33.92
CA LEU A 457 9.38 -3.06 33.59
C LEU A 457 7.93 -3.20 33.12
N PHE A 458 7.64 -4.16 32.23
CA PHE A 458 6.27 -4.34 31.73
C PHE A 458 5.37 -4.91 32.82
N THR A 459 5.88 -5.84 33.64
CA THR A 459 5.14 -6.37 34.79
C THR A 459 4.78 -5.26 35.77
N LEU A 460 5.71 -4.34 36.04
CA LEU A 460 5.47 -3.14 36.84
C LEU A 460 4.34 -2.29 36.25
N LEU A 461 4.37 -1.98 34.95
CA LEU A 461 3.34 -1.17 34.29
C LEU A 461 1.96 -1.85 34.22
N GLU A 462 1.89 -3.18 34.25
CA GLU A 462 0.62 -3.92 34.27
C GLU A 462 -0.03 -3.92 35.66
N HIS A 463 0.77 -4.05 36.71
CA HIS A 463 0.27 -4.21 38.08
C HIS A 463 0.16 -2.90 38.84
N ASP A 464 1.03 -1.92 38.55
CA ASP A 464 0.99 -0.62 39.21
C ASP A 464 -0.11 0.27 38.64
N LYS A 465 -1.22 0.32 39.38
CA LYS A 465 -2.37 1.19 39.11
C LYS A 465 -2.36 2.47 39.94
N SER A 466 -1.42 2.61 40.86
CA SER A 466 -1.36 3.72 41.81
C SER A 466 -0.53 4.89 41.31
N THR A 467 0.55 4.61 40.56
CA THR A 467 1.47 5.64 40.09
C THR A 467 0.95 6.34 38.84
N ASP A 468 0.90 7.67 38.88
CA ASP A 468 0.75 8.47 37.66
C ASP A 468 2.09 8.59 36.93
N TRP A 469 2.38 7.58 36.11
CA TRP A 469 3.59 7.50 35.31
C TRP A 469 3.79 8.70 34.38
N THR A 470 2.70 9.32 33.93
CA THR A 470 2.76 10.51 33.07
C THR A 470 3.18 11.73 33.85
N ALA A 471 2.60 11.96 35.04
CA ALA A 471 3.02 13.05 35.91
C ALA A 471 4.49 12.89 36.32
N ARG A 472 4.91 11.68 36.69
CA ARG A 472 6.31 11.36 37.03
C ARG A 472 7.26 11.64 35.86
N PHE A 473 6.89 11.24 34.66
CA PHE A 473 7.71 11.49 33.48
C PHE A 473 7.81 12.98 33.15
N ASN A 474 6.69 13.70 33.23
CA ASN A 474 6.64 15.14 32.99
C ASN A 474 7.49 15.94 33.99
N ALA A 475 7.58 15.48 35.24
CA ALA A 475 8.44 16.08 36.26
C ALA A 475 9.92 15.70 36.11
N SER A 476 10.26 14.72 35.26
CA SER A 476 11.62 14.22 35.11
C SER A 476 12.48 15.11 34.19
N PRO A 477 13.81 15.17 34.38
CA PRO A 477 14.73 15.87 33.47
C PRO A 477 14.67 15.33 32.02
N LEU A 478 14.24 14.08 31.84
CA LEU A 478 14.10 13.44 30.53
C LEU A 478 13.01 14.10 29.67
N ARG A 479 12.05 14.81 30.29
CA ARG A 479 11.03 15.58 29.57
C ARG A 479 11.60 16.79 28.83
N ALA A 480 12.64 17.42 29.34
CA ALA A 480 13.23 18.61 28.73
C ALA A 480 13.85 18.30 27.35
N ALA A 481 14.33 17.07 27.14
CA ALA A 481 14.83 16.59 25.85
C ALA A 481 13.72 16.35 24.79
N LEU A 482 12.47 16.62 25.13
CA LEU A 482 11.29 16.19 24.40
C LEU A 482 10.43 17.33 23.89
N ALA A 483 10.68 18.57 24.33
CA ALA A 483 9.76 19.71 24.21
C ALA A 483 9.24 19.88 22.77
N PRO A 484 8.03 19.34 22.46
CA PRO A 484 7.41 19.54 21.17
C PRO A 484 6.92 20.98 21.13
N ARG A 485 6.87 21.60 19.95
CA ARG A 485 6.26 22.93 19.83
C ARG A 485 4.78 22.87 20.27
N PRO A 486 4.27 23.88 21.00
CA PRO A 486 2.88 23.90 21.43
C PRO A 486 1.94 23.82 20.22
N ALA A 487 0.86 23.05 20.36
CA ALA A 487 -0.13 22.85 19.30
C ALA A 487 -0.87 24.17 19.00
N LEU A 488 -0.90 24.58 17.73
CA LEU A 488 -1.60 25.80 17.27
C LEU A 488 -3.09 25.57 16.94
N ARG A 489 -3.60 24.33 17.08
CA ARG A 489 -4.97 24.00 16.67
C ARG A 489 -5.98 24.52 17.70
N PRO A 490 -6.95 25.39 17.32
CA PRO A 490 -8.00 25.83 18.23
C PRO A 490 -8.82 24.63 18.73
N PRO A 491 -9.10 24.51 20.05
CA PRO A 491 -9.95 23.46 20.57
C PRO A 491 -11.33 23.52 19.90
N GLY A 492 -11.72 22.44 19.21
CA GLY A 492 -13.03 22.31 18.56
C GLY A 492 -13.05 22.25 17.03
N SER A 493 -11.92 22.44 16.34
CA SER A 493 -11.86 22.21 14.88
C SER A 493 -11.85 20.71 14.57
N ALA A 494 -12.98 20.19 14.08
CA ALA A 494 -13.04 18.82 13.59
C ALA A 494 -12.07 18.64 12.40
N PRO A 495 -11.34 17.51 12.31
CA PRO A 495 -10.49 17.24 11.16
C PRO A 495 -11.33 17.30 9.87
N ALA A 496 -10.76 17.94 8.85
CA ALA A 496 -11.39 17.98 7.53
C ALA A 496 -11.71 16.54 7.08
N PRO A 497 -12.83 16.32 6.36
CA PRO A 497 -13.17 14.99 5.88
C PRO A 497 -12.01 14.44 5.03
N ALA A 498 -11.54 13.24 5.39
CA ALA A 498 -10.43 12.59 4.71
C ALA A 498 -10.68 12.57 3.19
N ALA A 499 -9.79 13.18 2.43
CA ALA A 499 -9.86 13.19 0.98
C ALA A 499 -9.79 11.75 0.46
N LYS A 500 -10.60 11.43 -0.56
CA LYS A 500 -10.59 10.09 -1.16
C LYS A 500 -9.22 9.80 -1.79
N PRO A 501 -8.69 8.58 -1.64
CA PRO A 501 -7.51 8.13 -2.37
C PRO A 501 -7.66 8.35 -3.88
N VAL A 502 -6.68 8.98 -4.52
CA VAL A 502 -6.66 9.09 -5.99
C VAL A 502 -6.10 7.80 -6.59
N ALA A 503 -6.82 7.27 -7.57
CA ALA A 503 -6.41 6.10 -8.34
C ALA A 503 -5.27 6.48 -9.31
N GLN A 504 -4.11 5.82 -9.18
CA GLN A 504 -2.94 6.05 -10.04
C GLN A 504 -3.05 5.40 -11.42
N GLN A 505 -4.03 4.53 -11.57
CA GLN A 505 -4.34 3.75 -12.76
C GLN A 505 -5.81 3.96 -13.09
N SER A 506 -6.14 4.09 -14.37
CA SER A 506 -7.54 4.13 -14.80
C SER A 506 -8.28 2.86 -14.34
N PRO A 507 -9.61 2.94 -14.06
CA PRO A 507 -10.38 1.78 -13.61
C PRO A 507 -10.26 0.58 -14.55
N PHE A 508 -10.17 0.82 -15.86
CA PHE A 508 -9.99 -0.22 -16.87
C PHE A 508 -8.60 -0.87 -16.80
N ALA A 509 -7.54 -0.09 -16.63
CA ALA A 509 -6.20 -0.64 -16.46
C ALA A 509 -6.08 -1.45 -15.16
N GLN A 510 -6.67 -0.96 -14.06
CA GLN A 510 -6.75 -1.71 -12.80
C GLN A 510 -7.46 -3.04 -13.01
N PHE A 511 -8.63 -3.03 -13.67
CA PHE A 511 -9.37 -4.24 -14.01
C PHE A 511 -8.50 -5.25 -14.77
N ALA A 512 -7.79 -4.82 -15.82
CA ALA A 512 -6.91 -5.71 -16.58
C ALA A 512 -5.73 -6.24 -15.75
N ILE A 513 -5.15 -5.44 -14.85
CA ILE A 513 -4.10 -5.85 -13.93
C ILE A 513 -4.64 -6.90 -12.95
N LEU A 514 -5.81 -6.67 -12.37
CA LEU A 514 -6.45 -7.55 -11.40
C LEU A 514 -6.85 -8.89 -12.03
N CYS A 515 -7.41 -8.90 -13.25
CA CYS A 515 -7.69 -10.14 -13.98
C CYS A 515 -6.42 -10.96 -14.19
N ARG A 516 -5.33 -10.33 -14.68
CA ARG A 516 -4.05 -11.01 -14.89
C ARG A 516 -3.44 -11.52 -13.58
N ARG A 517 -3.53 -10.72 -12.50
CA ARG A 517 -3.08 -11.12 -11.16
C ARG A 517 -3.85 -12.32 -10.66
N TYR A 518 -5.17 -12.29 -10.77
CA TYR A 518 -6.03 -13.35 -10.27
C TYR A 518 -5.83 -14.66 -11.03
N LEU A 519 -5.76 -14.61 -12.37
CA LEU A 519 -5.37 -15.78 -13.17
C LEU A 519 -3.99 -16.31 -12.81
N ALA A 520 -3.01 -15.43 -12.55
CA ALA A 520 -1.69 -15.85 -12.12
C ALA A 520 -1.69 -16.50 -10.73
N VAL A 521 -2.55 -16.06 -9.82
CA VAL A 521 -2.73 -16.67 -8.49
C VAL A 521 -3.35 -18.05 -8.63
N ILE A 522 -4.43 -18.18 -9.41
CA ILE A 522 -5.09 -19.48 -9.69
C ILE A 522 -4.08 -20.45 -10.30
N ALA A 523 -3.40 -20.06 -11.38
CA ALA A 523 -2.43 -20.91 -12.07
C ALA A 523 -1.22 -21.27 -11.19
N ALA A 524 -0.85 -20.43 -10.22
CA ALA A 524 0.21 -20.75 -9.28
C ALA A 524 -0.25 -21.75 -8.21
N ASP A 525 -1.53 -21.74 -7.83
CA ASP A 525 -2.10 -22.75 -6.94
C ASP A 525 -2.45 -24.03 -7.71
N ARG A 526 -1.48 -24.95 -7.78
CA ARG A 526 -1.64 -26.23 -8.51
C ARG A 526 -2.77 -27.08 -7.95
N GLN A 527 -2.92 -27.15 -6.62
CA GLN A 527 -3.94 -27.98 -6.00
C GLN A 527 -5.33 -27.45 -6.32
N TYR A 528 -5.52 -26.14 -6.21
CA TYR A 528 -6.78 -25.49 -6.56
C TYR A 528 -7.07 -25.59 -8.07
N SER A 529 -6.07 -25.38 -8.94
CA SER A 529 -6.23 -25.50 -10.39
C SER A 529 -6.64 -26.92 -10.83
N VAL A 530 -6.00 -27.95 -10.25
CA VAL A 530 -6.36 -29.35 -10.53
C VAL A 530 -7.77 -29.65 -10.05
N PHE A 531 -8.15 -29.17 -8.87
CA PHE A 531 -9.51 -29.33 -8.36
C PHE A 531 -10.55 -28.69 -9.29
N LEU A 532 -10.31 -27.46 -9.77
CA LEU A 532 -11.20 -26.76 -10.70
C LEU A 532 -11.36 -27.50 -12.03
N LEU A 533 -10.33 -28.20 -12.50
CA LEU A 533 -10.39 -29.01 -13.72
C LEU A 533 -11.09 -30.36 -13.51
N LEU A 534 -10.82 -31.03 -12.39
CA LEU A 534 -11.37 -32.36 -12.10
C LEU A 534 -12.84 -32.33 -11.68
N LEU A 535 -13.28 -31.30 -10.95
CA LEU A 535 -14.65 -31.20 -10.44
C LEU A 535 -15.73 -31.36 -11.53
N PRO A 536 -15.73 -30.60 -12.65
CA PRO A 536 -16.75 -30.77 -13.69
C PRO A 536 -16.68 -32.15 -14.35
N LEU A 537 -15.50 -32.76 -14.47
CA LEU A 537 -15.33 -34.10 -15.05
C LEU A 537 -15.91 -35.18 -14.13
N LEU A 538 -15.69 -35.06 -12.83
CA LEU A 538 -16.25 -35.98 -11.83
C LEU A 538 -17.78 -35.86 -11.77
N LEU A 539 -18.31 -34.63 -11.75
CA LEU A 539 -19.77 -34.42 -11.78
C LEU A 539 -20.38 -34.95 -13.09
N SER A 540 -19.68 -34.78 -14.22
CA SER A 540 -20.10 -35.37 -15.50
C SER A 540 -20.09 -36.90 -15.46
N LEU A 541 -19.11 -37.51 -14.80
CA LEU A 541 -19.04 -38.96 -14.62
C LEU A 541 -20.20 -39.47 -13.75
N PHE A 542 -20.54 -38.77 -12.67
CA PHE A 542 -21.67 -39.12 -11.82
C PHE A 542 -23.02 -39.03 -12.53
N ALA A 543 -23.14 -38.22 -13.59
CA ALA A 543 -24.34 -38.19 -14.42
C ALA A 543 -24.71 -39.56 -15.02
N TYR A 544 -23.70 -40.40 -15.28
CA TYR A 544 -23.88 -41.76 -15.79
C TYR A 544 -24.26 -42.80 -14.73
N ALA A 545 -24.25 -42.43 -13.45
CA ALA A 545 -24.73 -43.31 -12.38
C ALA A 545 -26.27 -43.34 -12.28
N VAL A 546 -26.96 -42.43 -12.98
CA VAL A 546 -28.43 -42.38 -13.00
C VAL A 546 -28.96 -43.58 -13.81
N PRO A 547 -29.80 -44.46 -13.21
CA PRO A 547 -30.24 -45.68 -13.87
C PRO A 547 -31.16 -45.39 -15.08
N GLY A 548 -31.00 -46.18 -16.14
CA GLY A 548 -31.82 -46.13 -17.37
C GLY A 548 -31.01 -45.94 -18.66
N GLU A 549 -31.68 -46.06 -19.81
CA GLU A 549 -31.09 -45.85 -21.15
C GLU A 549 -31.77 -44.75 -21.96
N ALA A 550 -32.77 -44.07 -21.39
CA ALA A 550 -33.56 -43.02 -22.02
C ALA A 550 -32.80 -41.69 -22.13
N GLY A 551 -31.81 -41.44 -21.28
CA GLY A 551 -31.06 -40.18 -21.25
C GLY A 551 -31.96 -38.98 -21.00
N LEU A 552 -31.93 -38.01 -21.93
CA LEU A 552 -32.80 -36.82 -21.95
C LEU A 552 -33.90 -36.91 -23.02
N SER A 553 -34.08 -38.05 -23.69
CA SER A 553 -35.13 -38.24 -24.71
C SER A 553 -36.47 -38.52 -24.03
N LEU A 554 -37.49 -37.74 -24.38
CA LEU A 554 -38.87 -37.95 -23.94
C LEU A 554 -39.44 -39.22 -24.56
N ALA A 555 -39.25 -39.41 -25.87
CA ALA A 555 -39.77 -40.55 -26.61
C ALA A 555 -39.28 -41.88 -26.01
N LYS A 556 -37.98 -42.00 -25.76
CA LYS A 556 -37.41 -43.20 -25.11
C LYS A 556 -37.85 -43.34 -23.66
N ALA A 557 -38.02 -42.23 -22.94
CA ALA A 557 -38.45 -42.28 -21.55
C ALA A 557 -39.89 -42.80 -21.42
N ILE A 558 -40.80 -42.39 -22.30
CA ILE A 558 -42.17 -42.91 -22.36
C ILE A 558 -42.18 -44.39 -22.74
N GLU A 559 -41.41 -44.77 -23.78
CA GLU A 559 -41.28 -46.16 -24.24
C GLU A 559 -40.80 -47.09 -23.11
N GLN A 560 -39.77 -46.66 -22.38
CA GLN A 560 -39.13 -47.46 -21.33
C GLN A 560 -39.77 -47.27 -19.94
N LYS A 561 -40.79 -46.42 -19.82
CA LYS A 561 -41.37 -45.98 -18.52
C LYS A 561 -40.30 -45.50 -17.54
N SER A 562 -39.33 -44.74 -18.04
CA SER A 562 -38.14 -44.32 -17.31
C SER A 562 -38.30 -42.91 -16.72
N THR A 563 -37.86 -42.72 -15.47
CA THR A 563 -37.76 -41.41 -14.83
C THR A 563 -36.39 -40.76 -15.02
N GLN A 564 -35.52 -41.36 -15.82
CA GLN A 564 -34.13 -40.92 -16.01
C GLN A 564 -33.99 -39.46 -16.48
N PRO A 565 -34.80 -38.92 -17.42
CA PRO A 565 -34.63 -37.53 -17.86
C PRO A 565 -34.78 -36.52 -16.72
N SER A 566 -35.76 -36.74 -15.83
CA SER A 566 -35.97 -35.89 -14.65
C SER A 566 -34.80 -35.99 -13.67
N GLN A 567 -34.35 -37.21 -13.35
CA GLN A 567 -33.24 -37.44 -12.41
C GLN A 567 -31.91 -36.89 -12.92
N LEU A 568 -31.63 -37.11 -14.21
CA LEU A 568 -30.44 -36.61 -14.88
C LEU A 568 -30.44 -35.08 -14.91
N LEU A 569 -31.57 -34.45 -15.25
CA LEU A 569 -31.67 -32.99 -15.24
C LEU A 569 -31.48 -32.41 -13.84
N VAL A 570 -32.07 -33.01 -12.80
CA VAL A 570 -31.82 -32.59 -11.40
C VAL A 570 -30.33 -32.66 -11.09
N LEU A 571 -29.67 -33.78 -11.43
CA LEU A 571 -28.26 -33.98 -11.14
C LEU A 571 -27.36 -32.95 -11.87
N LEU A 572 -27.64 -32.65 -13.14
CA LEU A 572 -26.90 -31.63 -13.90
C LEU A 572 -27.08 -30.22 -13.33
N ILE A 573 -28.31 -29.83 -12.98
CA ILE A 573 -28.62 -28.50 -12.43
C ILE A 573 -28.02 -28.32 -11.03
N ILE A 574 -28.16 -29.32 -10.14
CA ILE A 574 -27.59 -29.26 -8.79
C ILE A 574 -26.08 -29.38 -8.81
N GLY A 575 -25.52 -30.20 -9.71
CA GLY A 575 -24.08 -30.25 -9.97
C GLY A 575 -23.53 -28.89 -10.39
N GLY A 576 -24.23 -28.21 -11.30
CA GLY A 576 -23.90 -26.84 -11.72
C GLY A 576 -23.95 -25.83 -10.57
N GLY A 577 -25.02 -25.84 -9.78
CA GLY A 577 -25.18 -24.97 -8.62
C GLY A 577 -24.10 -25.14 -7.55
N LEU A 578 -23.84 -26.40 -7.14
CA LEU A 578 -22.75 -26.78 -6.24
C LEU A 578 -21.40 -26.28 -6.75
N MET A 579 -21.08 -26.57 -8.01
CA MET A 579 -19.81 -26.21 -8.64
C MET A 579 -19.60 -24.70 -8.70
N GLY A 580 -20.62 -23.94 -9.11
CA GLY A 580 -20.58 -22.48 -9.15
C GLY A 580 -20.37 -21.86 -7.77
N CYS A 581 -21.15 -22.30 -6.78
CA CYS A 581 -21.04 -21.78 -5.41
C CYS A 581 -19.69 -22.15 -4.77
N ALA A 582 -19.24 -23.40 -4.92
CA ALA A 582 -17.97 -23.88 -4.39
C ALA A 582 -16.77 -23.11 -4.95
N ALA A 583 -16.81 -22.72 -6.24
CA ALA A 583 -15.73 -21.97 -6.89
C ALA A 583 -15.52 -20.56 -6.30
N SER A 584 -16.53 -19.98 -5.63
CA SER A 584 -16.56 -18.55 -5.27
C SER A 584 -16.76 -18.23 -3.79
N ILE A 585 -17.28 -19.18 -2.99
CA ILE A 585 -17.71 -18.95 -1.60
C ILE A 585 -16.60 -18.44 -0.67
N ARG A 586 -15.33 -18.70 -1.01
CA ARG A 586 -14.16 -18.25 -0.23
C ARG A 586 -13.37 -17.10 -0.86
N GLU A 587 -13.74 -16.64 -2.05
CA GLU A 587 -12.85 -15.79 -2.87
C GLU A 587 -12.69 -14.35 -2.37
N ILE A 588 -13.75 -13.71 -1.86
CA ILE A 588 -13.67 -12.33 -1.35
C ILE A 588 -13.10 -12.31 0.07
N VAL A 589 -13.54 -13.23 0.93
CA VAL A 589 -13.09 -13.29 2.33
C VAL A 589 -11.60 -13.59 2.47
N LYS A 590 -11.03 -14.48 1.64
CA LYS A 590 -9.59 -14.79 1.65
C LYS A 590 -8.74 -13.56 1.33
N GLU A 591 -9.22 -12.68 0.46
CA GLU A 591 -8.48 -11.51 0.00
C GLU A 591 -8.93 -10.20 0.68
N GLN A 592 -9.84 -10.26 1.64
CA GLN A 592 -10.45 -9.08 2.25
C GLN A 592 -9.42 -8.12 2.83
N ALA A 593 -8.37 -8.66 3.47
CA ALA A 593 -7.27 -7.87 4.01
C ALA A 593 -6.46 -7.18 2.91
N ILE A 594 -6.18 -7.89 1.80
CA ILE A 594 -5.47 -7.36 0.62
C ILE A 594 -6.30 -6.24 -0.01
N TYR A 595 -7.59 -6.49 -0.24
CA TYR A 595 -8.52 -5.52 -0.82
C TYR A 595 -8.58 -4.24 0.02
N ARG A 596 -8.72 -4.34 1.35
CA ARG A 596 -8.77 -3.15 2.22
C ARG A 596 -7.49 -2.32 2.15
N ARG A 597 -6.32 -2.96 2.15
CA ARG A 597 -5.03 -2.28 2.02
C ARG A 597 -4.90 -1.56 0.68
N GLU A 598 -5.18 -2.24 -0.42
CA GLU A 598 -5.05 -1.67 -1.77
C GLU A 598 -6.10 -0.59 -2.04
N HIS A 599 -7.32 -0.75 -1.51
CA HIS A 599 -8.37 0.26 -1.59
C HIS A 599 -7.97 1.56 -0.88
N GLY A 600 -7.29 1.47 0.27
CA GLY A 600 -6.74 2.64 0.97
C GLY A 600 -5.75 3.46 0.14
N ILE A 601 -5.14 2.86 -0.90
CA ILE A 601 -4.16 3.52 -1.77
C ILE A 601 -4.80 4.07 -3.06
N GLY A 602 -6.01 3.62 -3.43
CA GLY A 602 -6.73 4.10 -4.62
C GLY A 602 -7.26 3.01 -5.56
N LEU A 603 -7.29 1.74 -5.12
CA LEU A 603 -7.90 0.65 -5.90
C LEU A 603 -9.41 0.87 -6.04
N SER A 604 -9.94 0.77 -7.25
CA SER A 604 -11.37 0.86 -7.53
C SER A 604 -12.09 -0.42 -7.09
N GLY A 605 -13.09 -0.27 -6.21
CA GLY A 605 -13.96 -1.39 -5.81
C GLY A 605 -14.74 -1.99 -6.99
N GLY A 606 -15.09 -1.17 -7.99
CA GLY A 606 -15.75 -1.63 -9.21
C GLY A 606 -14.82 -2.46 -10.10
N ALA A 607 -13.57 -2.02 -10.29
CA ALA A 607 -12.58 -2.78 -11.05
C ALA A 607 -12.27 -4.12 -10.39
N TYR A 608 -12.18 -4.15 -9.06
CA TYR A 608 -12.02 -5.38 -8.27
C TYR A 608 -13.18 -6.35 -8.50
N LEU A 609 -14.43 -5.89 -8.29
CA LEU A 609 -15.60 -6.75 -8.46
C LEU A 609 -15.72 -7.27 -9.91
N ALA A 610 -15.56 -6.39 -10.90
CA ALA A 610 -15.59 -6.77 -12.30
C ALA A 610 -14.53 -7.82 -12.63
N SER A 611 -13.32 -7.71 -12.06
CA SER A 611 -12.24 -8.67 -12.31
C SER A 611 -12.58 -10.07 -11.78
N LYS A 612 -13.23 -10.15 -10.61
CA LYS A 612 -13.69 -11.42 -10.02
C LYS A 612 -14.84 -12.00 -10.84
N LEU A 613 -15.84 -11.19 -11.19
CA LEU A 613 -16.97 -11.62 -12.00
C LEU A 613 -16.56 -12.12 -13.38
N LEU A 614 -15.63 -11.44 -14.06
CA LEU A 614 -15.17 -11.88 -15.38
C LEU A 614 -14.40 -13.21 -15.30
N VAL A 615 -13.40 -13.31 -14.41
CA VAL A 615 -12.55 -14.50 -14.34
C VAL A 615 -13.33 -15.70 -13.85
N LEU A 616 -14.10 -15.57 -12.76
CA LEU A 616 -14.93 -16.65 -12.26
C LEU A 616 -16.04 -16.98 -13.24
N GLY A 617 -16.68 -15.98 -13.88
CA GLY A 617 -17.73 -16.19 -14.86
C GLY A 617 -17.26 -16.99 -16.07
N VAL A 618 -16.07 -16.67 -16.62
CA VAL A 618 -15.48 -17.46 -17.72
C VAL A 618 -15.18 -18.89 -17.27
N LEU A 619 -14.60 -19.04 -16.08
CA LEU A 619 -14.24 -20.35 -15.54
C LEU A 619 -15.48 -21.22 -15.29
N THR A 620 -16.49 -20.70 -14.61
CA THR A 620 -17.72 -21.43 -14.29
C THR A 620 -18.58 -21.65 -15.52
N THR A 621 -18.54 -20.77 -16.52
CA THR A 621 -19.16 -21.03 -17.83
C THR A 621 -18.50 -22.22 -18.51
N ALA A 622 -17.17 -22.26 -18.58
CA ALA A 622 -16.46 -23.39 -19.16
C ALA A 622 -16.75 -24.70 -18.41
N GLN A 623 -16.76 -24.67 -17.07
CA GLN A 623 -17.13 -25.82 -16.25
C GLN A 623 -18.59 -26.26 -16.47
N GLY A 624 -19.53 -25.32 -16.55
CA GLY A 624 -20.94 -25.59 -16.81
C GLY A 624 -21.17 -26.19 -18.20
N LEU A 625 -20.43 -25.73 -19.22
CA LEU A 625 -20.43 -26.33 -20.55
C LEU A 625 -19.87 -27.77 -20.52
N ILE A 626 -18.76 -28.00 -19.80
CA ILE A 626 -18.21 -29.36 -19.63
C ILE A 626 -19.28 -30.26 -18.99
N LEU A 627 -19.90 -29.83 -17.90
CA LEU A 627 -20.95 -30.61 -17.22
C LEU A 627 -22.16 -30.86 -18.12
N GLY A 628 -22.67 -29.83 -18.79
CA GLY A 628 -23.85 -29.92 -19.65
C GLY A 628 -23.64 -30.81 -20.88
N PHE A 629 -22.45 -30.75 -21.51
CA PHE A 629 -22.15 -31.60 -22.67
C PHE A 629 -21.66 -32.99 -22.27
N LEU A 630 -20.64 -33.09 -21.43
CA LEU A 630 -20.01 -34.37 -21.09
C LEU A 630 -20.92 -35.22 -20.19
N GLY A 631 -21.74 -34.61 -19.34
CA GLY A 631 -22.70 -35.34 -18.49
C GLY A 631 -23.83 -36.01 -19.27
N ALA A 632 -24.09 -35.61 -20.52
CA ALA A 632 -25.12 -36.18 -21.39
C ALA A 632 -24.58 -36.70 -22.73
N ALA A 633 -23.25 -36.74 -22.92
CA ALA A 633 -22.62 -37.01 -24.22
C ALA A 633 -22.97 -38.38 -24.80
N PHE A 634 -22.95 -39.42 -23.96
CA PHE A 634 -23.21 -40.81 -24.36
C PHE A 634 -24.66 -41.26 -24.10
N LEU A 635 -25.54 -40.33 -23.76
CA LEU A 635 -26.95 -40.58 -23.54
C LEU A 635 -27.79 -40.01 -24.69
N PRO A 636 -29.00 -40.55 -24.94
CA PRO A 636 -29.91 -39.95 -25.91
C PRO A 636 -30.17 -38.47 -25.60
N PRO A 637 -30.03 -37.57 -26.59
CA PRO A 637 -30.32 -36.14 -26.42
C PRO A 637 -31.83 -35.91 -26.22
N PRO A 638 -32.23 -34.68 -25.84
CA PRO A 638 -33.62 -34.26 -25.97
C PRO A 638 -34.06 -34.36 -27.44
N ASP A 639 -35.31 -34.79 -27.65
CA ASP A 639 -35.85 -35.06 -28.99
C ASP A 639 -36.11 -33.79 -29.80
N GLN A 640 -36.31 -32.67 -29.09
CA GLN A 640 -36.67 -31.37 -29.63
C GLN A 640 -35.98 -30.25 -28.85
N SER A 641 -36.02 -29.05 -29.42
CA SER A 641 -35.55 -27.82 -28.78
C SER A 641 -36.62 -26.75 -28.89
N VAL A 642 -36.57 -25.74 -28.02
CA VAL A 642 -37.60 -24.69 -27.91
C VAL A 642 -37.19 -23.41 -28.64
N VAL A 643 -35.97 -22.94 -28.40
CA VAL A 643 -35.43 -21.63 -28.81
C VAL A 643 -34.20 -21.77 -29.69
N LEU A 644 -33.24 -22.61 -29.30
CA LEU A 644 -31.99 -22.84 -30.03
C LEU A 644 -32.14 -24.02 -31.00
N PRO A 645 -31.40 -24.05 -32.12
CA PRO A 645 -31.49 -25.14 -33.09
C PRO A 645 -30.90 -26.47 -32.60
N TRP A 646 -30.23 -26.48 -31.45
CA TRP A 646 -29.52 -27.66 -30.93
C TRP A 646 -30.02 -28.03 -29.52
N PRO A 647 -30.79 -29.12 -29.36
CA PRO A 647 -31.38 -29.52 -28.08
C PRO A 647 -30.38 -29.67 -26.93
N ARG A 648 -29.20 -30.24 -27.21
CA ARG A 648 -28.12 -30.38 -26.22
C ARG A 648 -27.59 -29.03 -25.73
N VAL A 649 -27.59 -28.02 -26.60
CA VAL A 649 -27.09 -26.68 -26.27
C VAL A 649 -28.05 -25.98 -25.31
N GLU A 650 -29.36 -26.17 -25.43
CA GLU A 650 -30.33 -25.57 -24.50
C GLU A 650 -30.16 -26.08 -23.07
N VAL A 651 -30.00 -27.39 -22.92
CA VAL A 651 -29.72 -27.99 -21.60
C VAL A 651 -28.36 -27.52 -21.07
N ALA A 652 -27.33 -27.45 -21.92
CA ALA A 652 -26.04 -26.91 -21.51
C ALA A 652 -26.13 -25.42 -21.10
N VAL A 653 -26.93 -24.60 -21.78
CA VAL A 653 -27.19 -23.20 -21.42
C VAL A 653 -27.91 -23.10 -20.07
N ALA A 654 -28.88 -23.99 -19.78
CA ALA A 654 -29.51 -24.07 -18.47
C ALA A 654 -28.50 -24.39 -17.36
N VAL A 655 -27.62 -25.38 -17.57
CA VAL A 655 -26.54 -25.73 -16.63
C VAL A 655 -25.57 -24.55 -16.44
N VAL A 656 -25.19 -23.85 -17.50
CA VAL A 656 -24.35 -22.64 -17.41
C VAL A 656 -25.06 -21.55 -16.60
N ALA A 657 -26.36 -21.31 -16.83
CA ALA A 657 -27.13 -20.30 -16.13
C ALA A 657 -27.12 -20.52 -14.61
N VAL A 658 -27.44 -21.72 -14.14
CA VAL A 658 -27.37 -22.03 -12.69
C VAL A 658 -25.94 -21.92 -12.16
N THR A 659 -24.94 -22.43 -12.90
CA THR A 659 -23.54 -22.40 -12.44
C THR A 659 -23.05 -20.96 -12.25
N VAL A 660 -23.38 -20.06 -13.18
CA VAL A 660 -22.97 -18.64 -13.11
C VAL A 660 -23.73 -17.90 -12.01
N VAL A 661 -25.04 -18.11 -11.86
CA VAL A 661 -25.82 -17.42 -10.81
C VAL A 661 -25.45 -17.94 -9.42
N SER A 662 -25.27 -19.24 -9.23
CA SER A 662 -24.79 -19.81 -7.97
C SER A 662 -23.37 -19.38 -7.62
N MET A 663 -22.51 -19.11 -8.61
CA MET A 663 -21.22 -18.45 -8.40
C MET A 663 -21.37 -17.02 -7.83
N MET A 664 -22.36 -16.26 -8.31
CA MET A 664 -22.64 -14.94 -7.74
C MET A 664 -23.21 -15.03 -6.31
N ILE A 665 -24.02 -16.06 -6.01
CA ILE A 665 -24.47 -16.36 -4.63
C ILE A 665 -23.26 -16.65 -3.73
N GLY A 666 -22.33 -17.49 -4.18
CA GLY A 666 -21.09 -17.79 -3.46
C GLY A 666 -20.26 -16.54 -3.21
N LEU A 667 -20.09 -15.65 -4.19
CA LEU A 667 -19.43 -14.35 -4.00
C LEU A 667 -20.14 -13.46 -2.97
N LEU A 668 -21.48 -13.41 -3.00
CA LEU A 668 -22.24 -12.65 -2.02
C LEU A 668 -22.03 -13.16 -0.59
N ILE A 669 -22.09 -14.48 -0.41
CA ILE A 669 -21.79 -15.14 0.88
C ILE A 669 -20.36 -14.81 1.31
N SER A 670 -19.40 -14.91 0.38
CA SER A 670 -17.99 -14.59 0.63
C SER A 670 -17.80 -13.13 1.09
N ALA A 671 -18.57 -12.18 0.55
CA ALA A 671 -18.53 -10.78 0.96
C ALA A 671 -19.23 -10.52 2.32
N MET A 672 -20.06 -11.44 2.80
CA MET A 672 -20.80 -11.32 4.06
C MET A 672 -20.11 -11.97 5.25
N ILE A 673 -19.35 -13.04 5.03
CA ILE A 673 -18.61 -13.73 6.08
C ILE A 673 -17.30 -13.03 6.42
N GLY A 674 -16.95 -12.99 7.70
CA GLY A 674 -15.66 -12.44 8.17
C GLY A 674 -14.53 -13.48 8.26
N ASN A 675 -14.82 -14.76 8.03
CA ASN A 675 -13.85 -15.85 8.09
C ASN A 675 -14.20 -16.89 7.01
N ALA A 676 -13.19 -17.31 6.23
CA ALA A 676 -13.31 -18.29 5.15
C ALA A 676 -13.75 -19.70 5.60
N ASP A 677 -13.51 -20.06 6.86
CA ASP A 677 -13.90 -21.35 7.42
C ASP A 677 -15.40 -21.48 7.60
N ARG A 678 -16.10 -20.35 7.82
CA ARG A 678 -17.57 -20.30 7.90
C ARG A 678 -18.26 -20.55 6.56
N GLY A 679 -17.52 -20.52 5.45
CA GLY A 679 -18.08 -20.72 4.11
C GLY A 679 -18.54 -22.16 3.85
N MET A 680 -17.79 -23.17 4.30
CA MET A 680 -18.10 -24.58 3.93
C MET A 680 -19.43 -25.09 4.48
N PRO A 681 -19.80 -24.83 5.75
CA PRO A 681 -21.13 -25.20 6.24
C PRO A 681 -22.27 -24.50 5.49
N LEU A 682 -22.06 -23.25 5.06
CA LEU A 682 -23.03 -22.51 4.27
C LEU A 682 -23.17 -23.07 2.85
N LEU A 683 -22.10 -23.58 2.26
CA LEU A 683 -22.18 -24.27 0.96
C LEU A 683 -23.16 -25.45 1.02
N VAL A 684 -23.08 -26.28 2.08
CA VAL A 684 -23.98 -27.43 2.25
C VAL A 684 -25.44 -26.97 2.36
N LEU A 685 -25.71 -25.91 3.11
CA LEU A 685 -27.05 -25.34 3.24
C LEU A 685 -27.57 -24.81 1.90
N VAL A 686 -26.74 -24.12 1.13
CA VAL A 686 -27.10 -23.60 -0.20
C VAL A 686 -27.42 -24.75 -1.15
N VAL A 687 -26.58 -25.78 -1.19
CA VAL A 687 -26.78 -26.95 -2.07
C VAL A 687 -28.06 -27.70 -1.70
N PHE A 688 -28.34 -27.87 -0.40
CA PHE A 688 -29.57 -28.49 0.05
C PHE A 688 -30.80 -27.64 -0.32
N ALA A 689 -30.72 -26.32 -0.16
CA ALA A 689 -31.78 -25.41 -0.58
C ALA A 689 -31.99 -25.47 -2.11
N GLU A 690 -30.92 -25.48 -2.90
CA GLU A 690 -30.99 -25.61 -4.36
C GLU A 690 -31.66 -26.92 -4.79
N LEU A 691 -31.35 -28.04 -4.12
CA LEU A 691 -31.96 -29.35 -4.37
C LEU A 691 -33.46 -29.34 -4.06
N VAL A 692 -33.82 -28.82 -2.89
CA VAL A 692 -35.21 -28.75 -2.40
C VAL A 692 -36.05 -27.81 -3.26
N LEU A 693 -35.50 -26.67 -3.66
CA LEU A 693 -36.24 -25.59 -4.33
C LEU A 693 -36.28 -25.71 -5.86
N CYS A 694 -35.58 -26.67 -6.47
CA CYS A 694 -35.56 -26.81 -7.94
C CYS A 694 -36.91 -27.28 -8.54
N GLY A 695 -37.71 -28.03 -7.78
CA GLY A 695 -38.98 -28.62 -8.21
C GLY A 695 -38.87 -29.99 -8.91
N GLY A 696 -37.66 -30.46 -9.22
CA GLY A 696 -37.48 -31.73 -9.94
C GLY A 696 -37.71 -32.99 -9.08
N MET A 697 -37.39 -32.94 -7.77
CA MET A 697 -37.59 -34.07 -6.85
C MET A 697 -39.02 -34.18 -6.32
N PHE A 698 -39.63 -33.05 -6.00
CA PHE A 698 -41.01 -32.95 -5.53
C PHE A 698 -41.62 -31.64 -6.05
N GLY A 699 -42.93 -31.62 -6.31
CA GLY A 699 -43.59 -30.43 -6.79
C GLY A 699 -43.53 -29.31 -5.77
N VAL A 700 -43.19 -28.13 -6.28
CA VAL A 700 -43.10 -26.89 -5.50
C VAL A 700 -44.31 -25.99 -5.75
N GLN A 701 -44.94 -26.13 -6.93
CA GLN A 701 -46.07 -25.32 -7.35
C GLN A 701 -47.27 -25.46 -6.40
N GLY A 702 -47.88 -24.34 -6.02
CA GLY A 702 -49.06 -24.28 -5.17
C GLY A 702 -48.80 -24.50 -3.68
N ARG A 703 -47.54 -24.69 -3.26
CA ARG A 703 -47.17 -24.96 -1.86
C ARG A 703 -46.62 -23.69 -1.20
N ILE A 704 -47.43 -23.00 -0.39
CA ILE A 704 -47.03 -21.80 0.36
C ILE A 704 -46.39 -22.22 1.69
N PRO A 705 -45.21 -21.68 2.11
CA PRO A 705 -44.40 -20.63 1.49
C PRO A 705 -43.28 -21.13 0.56
N LEU A 706 -43.25 -22.43 0.25
CA LEU A 706 -42.16 -23.08 -0.49
C LEU A 706 -42.00 -22.52 -1.91
N GLU A 707 -43.10 -22.25 -2.61
CA GLU A 707 -43.11 -21.70 -3.97
C GLU A 707 -42.43 -20.33 -4.04
N GLN A 708 -42.74 -19.44 -3.10
CA GLN A 708 -42.17 -18.09 -3.06
C GLN A 708 -40.68 -18.12 -2.73
N LEU A 709 -40.25 -19.05 -1.87
CA LEU A 709 -38.83 -19.27 -1.59
C LEU A 709 -38.09 -19.82 -2.81
N ALA A 710 -38.74 -20.65 -3.62
CA ALA A 710 -38.13 -21.23 -4.81
C ALA A 710 -37.85 -20.20 -5.92
N TRP A 711 -38.61 -19.10 -5.99
CA TRP A 711 -38.33 -18.01 -6.92
C TRP A 711 -36.96 -17.34 -6.71
N LEU A 712 -36.41 -17.44 -5.49
CA LEU A 712 -35.07 -16.96 -5.17
C LEU A 712 -33.96 -17.94 -5.58
N SER A 713 -34.29 -19.21 -5.84
CA SER A 713 -33.31 -20.23 -6.19
C SER A 713 -32.99 -20.18 -7.68
N PRO A 714 -31.72 -20.12 -8.10
CA PRO A 714 -31.36 -20.24 -9.51
C PRO A 714 -31.64 -21.64 -10.06
N SER A 715 -31.58 -22.67 -9.21
CA SER A 715 -31.87 -24.06 -9.61
C SER A 715 -33.31 -24.22 -10.11
N ARG A 716 -34.27 -23.45 -9.57
CA ARG A 716 -35.69 -23.48 -9.99
C ARG A 716 -35.85 -23.06 -11.45
N TRP A 717 -35.25 -21.94 -11.80
CA TRP A 717 -35.35 -21.35 -13.14
C TRP A 717 -34.53 -22.13 -14.16
N ALA A 718 -33.31 -22.52 -13.82
CA ALA A 718 -32.50 -23.34 -14.72
C ALA A 718 -33.09 -24.74 -14.93
N PHE A 719 -33.68 -25.35 -13.89
CA PHE A 719 -34.42 -26.59 -14.05
C PHE A 719 -35.62 -26.40 -14.98
N ALA A 720 -36.37 -25.32 -14.85
CA ALA A 720 -37.47 -24.99 -15.77
C ALA A 720 -37.01 -24.86 -17.24
N MET A 721 -35.87 -24.21 -17.52
CA MET A 721 -35.31 -24.14 -18.87
C MET A 721 -35.04 -25.53 -19.47
N GLY A 722 -34.38 -26.40 -18.71
CA GLY A 722 -34.10 -27.77 -19.15
C GLY A 722 -35.36 -28.65 -19.23
N ALA A 723 -36.30 -28.46 -18.30
CA ALA A 723 -37.55 -29.22 -18.23
C ALA A 723 -38.48 -28.88 -19.39
N SER A 724 -38.53 -27.60 -19.77
CA SER A 724 -39.22 -27.14 -20.97
C SER A 724 -38.58 -27.73 -22.23
N THR A 725 -37.24 -27.74 -22.33
CA THR A 725 -36.52 -28.35 -23.47
C THR A 725 -36.82 -29.85 -23.62
N VAL A 726 -36.81 -30.58 -22.52
CA VAL A 726 -37.05 -32.04 -22.49
C VAL A 726 -38.55 -32.38 -22.56
N ASP A 727 -39.43 -31.39 -22.35
CA ASP A 727 -40.89 -31.54 -22.21
C ASP A 727 -41.28 -32.52 -21.09
N LEU A 728 -40.78 -32.22 -19.87
CA LEU A 728 -41.03 -33.04 -18.68
C LEU A 728 -42.50 -33.02 -18.23
N ASN A 729 -43.28 -31.99 -18.56
CA ASN A 729 -44.71 -31.98 -18.26
C ASN A 729 -45.43 -33.10 -19.01
N ASP A 730 -45.08 -33.37 -20.26
CA ASP A 730 -45.66 -34.48 -21.01
C ASP A 730 -45.26 -35.84 -20.43
N LEU A 731 -44.00 -36.01 -20.04
CA LEU A 731 -43.54 -37.21 -19.31
C LEU A 731 -44.35 -37.41 -18.03
N ARG A 732 -44.58 -36.35 -17.24
CA ARG A 732 -45.32 -36.42 -15.97
C ARG A 732 -46.79 -36.80 -16.16
N ARG A 733 -47.43 -36.41 -17.28
CA ARG A 733 -48.82 -36.82 -17.59
C ARG A 733 -48.96 -38.33 -17.76
N THR A 734 -47.90 -39.02 -18.20
CA THR A 734 -47.89 -40.48 -18.34
C THR A 734 -47.77 -41.22 -17.01
N ILE A 735 -47.42 -40.52 -15.92
CA ILE A 735 -47.21 -41.10 -14.58
C ILE A 735 -48.45 -40.79 -13.71
N PRO A 736 -49.11 -41.80 -13.11
CA PRO A 736 -50.24 -41.57 -12.20
C PRO A 736 -49.87 -40.65 -11.04
N GLY A 737 -50.60 -39.54 -10.86
CA GLY A 737 -50.32 -38.54 -9.83
C GLY A 737 -49.12 -37.63 -10.12
N GLY A 738 -48.64 -37.58 -11.36
CA GLY A 738 -47.59 -36.66 -11.78
C GLY A 738 -48.00 -35.19 -11.63
N GLU A 739 -47.37 -34.49 -10.68
CA GLU A 739 -47.53 -33.04 -10.52
C GLU A 739 -46.91 -32.32 -11.75
N GLN A 740 -47.70 -31.46 -12.38
CA GLN A 740 -47.29 -30.61 -13.51
C GLN A 740 -46.88 -29.22 -13.00
N ASP A 741 -46.05 -28.54 -13.77
CA ASP A 741 -45.53 -27.23 -13.43
C ASP A 741 -45.58 -26.29 -14.64
N PRO A 742 -46.30 -25.16 -14.59
CA PRO A 742 -46.42 -24.26 -15.74
C PRO A 742 -45.07 -23.75 -16.26
N LEU A 743 -44.03 -23.70 -15.41
CA LEU A 743 -42.69 -23.29 -15.86
C LEU A 743 -42.03 -24.31 -16.78
N TRP A 744 -42.53 -25.54 -16.86
CA TRP A 744 -41.97 -26.64 -17.65
C TRP A 744 -42.70 -26.84 -18.97
N ASP A 745 -43.66 -25.98 -19.31
CA ASP A 745 -44.37 -26.07 -20.57
C ASP A 745 -43.40 -25.91 -21.75
N TYR A 746 -43.58 -26.76 -22.77
CA TYR A 746 -42.79 -26.72 -24.00
C TYR A 746 -43.24 -25.52 -24.85
N ASP A 747 -42.77 -24.34 -24.48
CA ASP A 747 -43.05 -23.10 -25.19
C ASP A 747 -41.92 -22.07 -25.00
N VAL A 748 -41.78 -21.18 -25.99
CA VAL A 748 -40.73 -20.15 -26.03
C VAL A 748 -40.86 -19.15 -24.87
N SER A 749 -42.09 -18.84 -24.43
CA SER A 749 -42.33 -17.87 -23.36
C SER A 749 -41.87 -18.36 -21.99
N SER A 750 -42.15 -19.61 -21.65
CA SER A 750 -41.77 -20.29 -20.40
C SER A 750 -40.26 -20.40 -20.32
N TRP A 751 -39.60 -20.79 -21.41
CA TRP A 751 -38.14 -20.85 -21.49
C TRP A 751 -37.49 -19.46 -21.33
N LEU A 752 -37.98 -18.45 -22.08
CA LEU A 752 -37.45 -17.08 -22.00
C LEU A 752 -37.73 -16.42 -20.65
N MET A 753 -38.86 -16.71 -20.02
CA MET A 753 -39.17 -16.23 -18.67
C MET A 753 -38.18 -16.76 -17.65
N ALA A 754 -37.87 -18.06 -17.72
CA ALA A 754 -36.89 -18.69 -16.83
C ALA A 754 -35.47 -18.15 -17.06
N ALA A 755 -35.04 -18.01 -18.32
CA ALA A 755 -33.77 -17.38 -18.65
C ALA A 755 -33.71 -15.92 -18.17
N GLY A 756 -34.78 -15.15 -18.37
CA GLY A 756 -34.91 -13.77 -17.90
C GLY A 756 -34.83 -13.66 -16.38
N ALA A 757 -35.44 -14.60 -15.64
CA ALA A 757 -35.35 -14.67 -14.19
C ALA A 757 -33.90 -14.90 -13.72
N CYS A 758 -33.15 -15.81 -14.35
CA CYS A 758 -31.72 -16.00 -14.06
C CYS A 758 -30.89 -14.73 -14.28
N VAL A 759 -31.14 -14.00 -15.39
CA VAL A 759 -30.46 -12.72 -15.68
C VAL A 759 -30.82 -11.66 -14.64
N MET A 760 -32.09 -11.56 -14.25
CA MET A 760 -32.54 -10.64 -13.19
C MET A 760 -31.89 -10.96 -11.85
N GLN A 761 -31.82 -12.25 -11.47
CA GLN A 761 -31.12 -12.70 -10.26
C GLN A 761 -29.64 -12.30 -10.30
N ALA A 762 -28.95 -12.52 -11.43
CA ALA A 762 -27.55 -12.12 -11.60
C ALA A 762 -27.36 -10.61 -11.40
N ILE A 763 -28.21 -9.78 -12.00
CA ILE A 763 -28.17 -8.32 -11.86
C ILE A 763 -28.33 -7.91 -10.39
N VAL A 764 -29.34 -8.45 -9.70
CA VAL A 764 -29.60 -8.17 -8.29
C VAL A 764 -28.42 -8.59 -7.42
N LEU A 765 -27.85 -9.77 -7.65
CA LEU A 765 -26.69 -10.29 -6.92
C LEU A 765 -25.47 -9.38 -7.10
N VAL A 766 -25.17 -8.94 -8.32
CA VAL A 766 -24.07 -7.99 -8.58
C VAL A 766 -24.28 -6.68 -7.81
N MET A 767 -25.50 -6.14 -7.78
CA MET A 767 -25.80 -4.94 -6.99
C MET A 767 -25.59 -5.17 -5.49
N LEU A 768 -26.06 -6.30 -4.95
CA LEU A 768 -25.88 -6.66 -3.53
C LEU A 768 -24.41 -6.83 -3.16
N ILE A 769 -23.62 -7.50 -4.00
CA ILE A 769 -22.17 -7.65 -3.80
C ILE A 769 -21.49 -6.27 -3.80
N ALA A 770 -21.81 -5.42 -4.78
CA ALA A 770 -21.26 -4.06 -4.86
C ALA A 770 -21.62 -3.22 -3.63
N LEU A 771 -22.86 -3.32 -3.13
CA LEU A 771 -23.29 -2.65 -1.90
C LEU A 771 -22.55 -3.16 -0.67
N ARG A 772 -22.29 -4.47 -0.58
CA ARG A 772 -21.52 -5.08 0.52
C ARG A 772 -20.04 -4.69 0.47
N LEU A 773 -19.41 -4.70 -0.71
CA LEU A 773 -18.03 -4.22 -0.88
C LEU A 773 -17.88 -2.75 -0.49
N LYS A 774 -18.87 -1.89 -0.80
CA LYS A 774 -18.89 -0.49 -0.34
C LYS A 774 -19.03 -0.34 1.19
N ARG A 775 -19.49 -1.37 1.92
CA ARG A 775 -19.51 -1.36 3.40
C ARG A 775 -18.18 -1.82 4.00
N LEU A 776 -17.32 -2.47 3.22
CA LEU A 776 -15.98 -2.89 3.65
C LEU A 776 -14.94 -1.76 3.56
N ASP A 777 -15.34 -0.59 3.05
CA ASP A 777 -14.51 0.62 2.96
C ASP A 777 -14.11 1.11 4.37
N PRO A 778 -12.80 1.11 4.72
CA PRO A 778 -12.32 1.55 6.02
C PRO A 778 -12.61 3.02 6.33
N GLN A 779 -12.84 3.87 5.32
CA GLN A 779 -13.05 5.31 5.49
C GLN A 779 -14.49 5.67 5.84
N ARG A 780 -15.44 4.71 5.80
CA ARG A 780 -16.77 4.94 6.32
C ARG A 780 -16.75 4.86 7.84
N LYS A 781 -16.95 6.01 8.50
CA LYS A 781 -17.41 6.06 9.90
C LYS A 781 -18.56 5.04 10.04
N PRO A 782 -18.54 4.13 11.03
CA PRO A 782 -19.68 3.27 11.28
C PRO A 782 -20.92 4.15 11.40
N ARG A 783 -21.89 3.95 10.50
CA ARG A 783 -23.18 4.64 10.60
C ARG A 783 -23.86 4.18 11.89
N ARG A 784 -24.46 5.18 12.55
CA ARG A 784 -25.17 5.15 13.83
C ARG A 784 -25.91 3.86 14.13
#